data_AF-A0A0T6A6P9-F1
#
_entry.id   AF-A0A0T6A6P9-F1
#
_cell.length_a   1.000
_cell.length_b   1.000
_cell.length_c   1.000
_cell.angle_alpha   90.00
_cell.angle_beta   90.00
_cell.angle_gamma   90.00
#
_symmetry.space_group_name_H-M   'P 1'
#
loop_
_entity.id
_entity.type
_entity.pdbx_description
1 polymer ?
#
loop_
_entity_poly.entity_id
_entity_poly.type
_entity_poly.pdbx_seq_one_letter_code
_entity_poly.pdbx_strand_id
1 'polypeptide(L)'
;MRVTRRTFLQVLGGTAGAAALARGQLTTTEQAGQNLERWATPEEVGVPSLCQQCPGGCGILVRTLDGEVAGISGNALHPINRGALCPKAFGGLQLLYDPHRLKGPMARDGKHGALRPIAWEEALRLATQRLAELRQQGLSHTVAILGGQYRGYRDTLWKRFAEAYGTPNYIRVRCLAPEHPALTHRLMQGVEAPLGYDLAQARLILSFGAGLLESWLGPVHGSLAFANLRSAGDRPRGRLIHVDPRRSQTAAKADRWVPIIPGTDGILALGLANALIRERLYDHEFVETHTFGFEDWVDETGQRHTGFKNLVLREYGLITVSRATGVPVKTILEVARDLATIKPAVVIGERGPSYGPDDLHTRMAIHSLNALVGNIGVPGGLMIQGDLPLTPLPPVAQDLAAKRGGARPRIDGAGLGEYLLVSDAPQALPERMLSRDPYPVNALFLFASNPLANHPAKEAFAKAMEQVPLVVSFSPFLDESSALADLILPDHTYLERWQDDQVTHLAGFTCFSLAQAAATPRHDTRNTADVVLQIAKTLGGSIAKSLPWKTFEALLHEGAQGLYEAGRGYVVSVHAEESLRKILERQGYWAPEFKTYDEFWQALLKRGAWWDPTSLPVGRNALLRTPSGKFEFYSTSLKRWVDEATKREGKTGPFVTALGGQDRGDLLFLPAVAISPAQEAEAFPLRLITYRLVTRPLGGGKNQPWLLEQPAVHVKTSWENWVEVHPETGAKLGISDGDWVWVESAKGRIRLRAKLYSGTRRDVVQIPLFGGKGPNPNDLIANEADLFRGFGLLNTTRVRIGKA
;
A
#
# COMPACT_ATOMS: atom_id res chain seq x y z
N MET A 1 30.02 37.99 35.15
CA MET A 1 30.15 36.91 34.14
C MET A 1 28.87 36.10 34.14
N ARG A 2 28.17 35.98 32.99
CA ARG A 2 26.96 35.15 32.87
C ARG A 2 27.42 33.69 32.74
N VAL A 3 27.29 32.91 33.82
CA VAL A 3 27.55 31.47 33.76
C VAL A 3 26.40 30.85 32.97
N THR A 4 26.68 30.41 31.74
CA THR A 4 25.68 29.66 30.96
C THR A 4 25.64 28.22 31.46
N ARG A 5 24.52 27.52 31.23
CA ARG A 5 24.35 26.11 31.62
C ARG A 5 25.50 25.23 31.10
N ARG A 6 26.03 25.53 29.91
CA ARG A 6 27.19 24.88 29.29
C ARG A 6 28.50 25.18 30.04
N THR A 7 28.71 26.43 30.43
CA THR A 7 29.92 26.85 31.16
C THR A 7 29.95 26.27 32.58
N PHE A 8 28.80 26.19 33.25
CA PHE A 8 28.68 25.57 34.57
C PHE A 8 29.04 24.07 34.56
N LEU A 9 28.54 23.34 33.56
CA LEU A 9 28.76 21.90 33.43
C LEU A 9 30.21 21.56 33.03
N GLN A 10 30.83 22.38 32.17
CA GLN A 10 32.25 22.22 31.80
C GLN A 10 33.21 22.43 32.98
N VAL A 11 32.89 23.37 33.88
CA VAL A 11 33.70 23.64 35.08
C VAL A 11 33.63 22.48 36.07
N LEU A 12 32.43 21.91 36.28
CA LEU A 12 32.21 20.75 37.14
C LEU A 12 32.88 19.46 36.60
N GLY A 13 32.77 19.23 35.29
CA GLY A 13 33.40 18.10 34.61
C GLY A 13 34.93 18.15 34.62
N GLY A 14 35.51 19.33 34.36
CA GLY A 14 36.95 19.57 34.45
C GLY A 14 37.53 19.31 35.85
N THR A 15 36.77 19.61 36.91
CA THR A 15 37.18 19.29 38.29
C THR A 15 37.11 17.80 38.63
N ALA A 16 36.18 17.05 38.05
CA ALA A 16 36.05 15.61 38.28
C ALA A 16 37.12 14.80 37.51
N GLY A 17 37.44 15.20 36.27
CA GLY A 17 38.47 14.53 35.46
C GLY A 17 39.89 14.66 36.03
N ALA A 18 40.24 15.81 36.62
CA ALA A 18 41.54 16.03 37.25
C ALA A 18 41.75 15.21 38.53
N ALA A 19 40.68 14.94 39.30
CA ALA A 19 40.74 14.13 40.51
C ALA A 19 40.90 12.63 40.22
N ALA A 20 40.23 12.12 39.18
CA ALA A 20 40.30 10.72 38.76
C ALA A 20 41.70 10.31 38.24
N LEU A 21 42.37 11.20 37.50
CA LEU A 21 43.75 11.00 37.01
C LEU A 21 44.78 10.89 38.14
N ALA A 22 44.50 11.47 39.31
CA ALA A 22 45.39 11.40 40.46
C ALA A 22 45.24 10.11 41.30
N ARG A 23 44.11 9.38 41.17
CA ARG A 23 43.78 8.23 42.05
C ARG A 23 43.64 6.88 41.34
N GLY A 24 43.61 6.85 40.00
CA GLY A 24 43.65 5.60 39.22
C GLY A 24 42.38 4.74 39.24
N GLN A 25 41.39 5.05 40.09
CA GLN A 25 40.05 4.45 40.11
C GLN A 25 38.99 5.52 40.43
N LEU A 26 37.87 5.48 39.70
CA LEU A 26 36.74 6.41 39.86
C LEU A 26 35.85 6.01 41.05
N THR A 27 35.55 6.96 41.92
CA THR A 27 34.49 6.87 42.94
C THR A 27 33.10 7.04 42.31
N THR A 28 32.04 6.65 43.03
CA THR A 28 30.64 6.74 42.58
C THR A 28 30.22 8.17 42.22
N THR A 29 30.79 9.16 42.91
CA THR A 29 30.56 10.60 42.66
C THR A 29 31.26 11.09 41.39
N GLU A 30 32.42 10.52 41.05
CA GLU A 30 33.14 10.82 39.80
C GLU A 30 32.48 10.12 38.59
N GLN A 31 31.95 8.91 38.77
CA GLN A 31 31.07 8.26 37.77
C GLN A 31 29.78 9.06 37.54
N ALA A 32 29.18 9.60 38.61
CA ALA A 32 28.03 10.50 38.48
C ALA A 32 28.40 11.79 37.74
N GLY A 33 29.61 12.33 37.95
CA GLY A 33 30.17 13.48 37.22
C GLY A 33 30.40 13.19 35.73
N GLN A 34 30.98 12.04 35.38
CA GLN A 34 31.12 11.61 33.98
C GLN A 34 29.77 11.35 33.30
N ASN A 35 28.82 10.76 34.01
CA ASN A 35 27.45 10.63 33.53
C ASN A 35 26.82 12.02 33.32
N LEU A 36 27.05 12.99 34.19
CA LEU A 36 26.59 14.38 34.00
C LEU A 36 27.24 15.08 32.80
N GLU A 37 28.53 14.86 32.52
CA GLU A 37 29.20 15.36 31.30
C GLU A 37 28.64 14.72 30.02
N ARG A 38 28.43 13.41 30.03
CA ARG A 38 27.80 12.67 28.92
C ARG A 38 26.42 13.22 28.60
N TRP A 39 25.61 13.53 29.62
CA TRP A 39 24.31 14.17 29.45
C TRP A 39 24.39 15.66 29.10
N ALA A 40 25.53 16.32 29.34
CA ALA A 40 25.74 17.74 29.03
C ALA A 40 26.14 17.98 27.57
N THR A 41 26.85 17.03 26.94
CA THR A 41 27.24 17.07 25.51
C THR A 41 27.20 15.67 24.89
N PRO A 42 26.01 15.05 24.76
CA PRO A 42 25.90 13.74 24.14
C PRO A 42 26.37 13.79 22.68
N GLU A 43 26.97 12.71 22.20
CA GLU A 43 27.27 12.57 20.78
C GLU A 43 25.95 12.40 20.02
N GLU A 44 25.59 13.41 19.24
CA GLU A 44 24.38 13.41 18.40
C GLU A 44 24.73 12.89 17.01
N VAL A 45 24.20 11.71 16.66
CA VAL A 45 24.37 11.11 15.33
C VAL A 45 23.02 10.96 14.66
N GLY A 46 22.90 11.44 13.42
CA GLY A 46 21.74 11.19 12.57
C GLY A 46 21.98 9.96 11.70
N VAL A 47 21.32 8.85 12.00
CA VAL A 47 21.42 7.61 11.22
C VAL A 47 20.29 7.57 10.18
N PRO A 48 20.58 7.52 8.87
CA PRO A 48 19.56 7.32 7.85
C PRO A 48 18.79 6.02 8.05
N SER A 49 17.46 6.12 8.00
CA SER A 49 16.56 4.98 8.11
C SER A 49 15.28 5.20 7.29
N LEU A 50 14.33 4.27 7.36
CA LEU A 50 13.09 4.27 6.57
C LEU A 50 11.86 4.14 7.47
N CYS A 51 10.85 4.98 7.26
CA CYS A 51 9.59 4.87 7.99
C CYS A 51 8.71 3.76 7.40
N GLN A 52 8.40 2.75 8.21
CA GLN A 52 7.58 1.57 7.82
C GLN A 52 6.16 1.59 8.41
N GLN A 53 5.67 2.74 8.87
CA GLN A 53 4.33 2.87 9.47
C GLN A 53 3.20 2.90 8.41
N CYS A 54 3.55 3.11 7.14
CA CYS A 54 2.67 3.08 5.98
C CYS A 54 3.51 2.85 4.72
N PRO A 55 2.92 2.60 3.54
CA PRO A 55 3.67 2.26 2.34
C PRO A 55 4.25 3.50 1.66
N GLY A 56 4.34 4.65 2.34
CA GLY A 56 4.83 5.87 1.74
C GLY A 56 6.33 5.86 1.41
N GLY A 57 7.13 5.01 2.08
CA GLY A 57 8.57 4.92 1.85
C GLY A 57 9.32 6.22 2.16
N CYS A 58 8.98 6.89 3.27
CA CYS A 58 9.65 8.14 3.65
C CYS A 58 11.03 7.85 4.27
N GLY A 59 12.07 8.53 3.76
CA GLY A 59 13.38 8.53 4.38
C GLY A 59 13.41 9.39 5.64
N ILE A 60 13.94 8.83 6.71
CA ILE A 60 14.07 9.48 8.02
C ILE A 60 15.53 9.55 8.44
N LEU A 61 15.83 10.45 9.36
CA LEU A 61 17.05 10.46 10.15
C LEU A 61 16.66 10.13 11.59
N VAL A 62 17.22 9.06 12.10
CA VAL A 62 17.06 8.65 13.49
C VAL A 62 18.18 9.30 14.26
N ARG A 63 17.82 10.23 15.14
CA ARG A 63 18.78 10.90 16.00
C ARG A 63 19.07 10.01 17.19
N THR A 64 20.33 9.62 17.35
CA THR A 64 20.83 8.95 18.54
C THR A 64 21.62 9.93 19.41
N LEU A 65 21.55 9.73 20.73
CA LEU A 65 22.36 10.41 21.74
C LEU A 65 23.13 9.32 22.49
N ASP A 66 24.44 9.26 22.26
CA ASP A 66 25.33 8.20 22.77
C ASP A 66 24.81 6.77 22.52
N GLY A 67 24.27 6.54 21.31
CA GLY A 67 23.74 5.24 20.87
C GLY A 67 22.26 4.98 21.20
N GLU A 68 21.63 5.78 22.06
CA GLU A 68 20.19 5.65 22.35
C GLU A 68 19.35 6.55 21.44
N VAL A 69 18.22 6.04 20.95
CA VAL A 69 17.35 6.82 20.05
C VAL A 69 16.61 7.92 20.80
N ALA A 70 16.88 9.17 20.42
CA ALA A 70 16.30 10.36 21.04
C ALA A 70 15.26 11.06 20.15
N GLY A 71 15.21 10.77 18.86
CA GLY A 71 14.30 11.46 17.95
C GLY A 71 14.27 10.90 16.54
N ILE A 72 13.24 11.30 15.80
CA ILE A 72 13.10 11.03 14.37
C ILE A 72 12.83 12.35 13.67
N SER A 73 13.62 12.66 12.65
CA SER A 73 13.38 13.77 11.71
C SER A 73 13.31 13.25 10.28
N GLY A 74 12.84 14.07 9.34
CA GLY A 74 12.84 13.68 7.94
C GLY A 74 14.24 13.82 7.34
N ASN A 75 14.61 12.91 6.45
CA ASN A 75 15.82 13.06 5.64
C ASN A 75 15.54 14.10 4.54
N ALA A 76 16.20 15.26 4.62
CA ALA A 76 16.05 16.36 3.66
C ALA A 76 16.47 15.97 2.24
N LEU A 77 17.39 15.01 2.10
CA LEU A 77 17.88 14.52 0.81
C LEU A 77 16.89 13.56 0.15
N HIS A 78 16.00 12.95 0.92
CA HIS A 78 15.15 11.87 0.41
C HIS A 78 14.01 12.42 -0.48
N PRO A 79 13.82 11.91 -1.70
CA PRO A 79 12.98 12.55 -2.71
C PRO A 79 11.48 12.49 -2.41
N ILE A 80 11.03 11.47 -1.68
CA ILE A 80 9.61 11.30 -1.33
C ILE A 80 9.10 12.39 -0.40
N ASN A 81 9.90 12.73 0.61
CA ASN A 81 9.45 13.55 1.72
C ASN A 81 10.26 14.83 1.92
N ARG A 82 11.44 14.98 1.31
CA ARG A 82 12.25 16.21 1.34
C ARG A 82 12.36 16.83 2.74
N GLY A 83 12.58 15.99 3.75
CA GLY A 83 12.68 16.40 5.16
C GLY A 83 11.35 16.54 5.91
N ALA A 84 10.20 16.57 5.23
CA ALA A 84 8.89 16.58 5.86
C ALA A 84 8.52 15.20 6.43
N LEU A 85 7.62 15.19 7.42
CA LEU A 85 7.07 13.97 8.02
C LEU A 85 5.58 14.12 8.31
N CYS A 86 4.87 13.00 8.25
CA CYS A 86 3.51 12.91 8.79
C CYS A 86 3.55 12.45 10.27
N PRO A 87 2.44 12.59 11.02
CA PRO A 87 2.40 12.22 12.44
C PRO A 87 2.87 10.78 12.73
N LYS A 88 2.59 9.83 11.83
CA LYS A 88 2.96 8.41 11.99
C LYS A 88 4.45 8.19 12.20
N ALA A 89 5.31 9.00 11.60
CA ALA A 89 6.76 8.84 11.72
C ALA A 89 7.22 8.94 13.18
N PHE A 90 6.63 9.84 13.95
CA PHE A 90 6.93 10.01 15.37
C PHE A 90 6.46 8.83 16.23
N GLY A 91 5.42 8.11 15.78
CA GLY A 91 4.98 6.85 16.37
C GLY A 91 6.03 5.72 16.29
N GLY A 92 7.07 5.89 15.47
CA GLY A 92 8.23 4.98 15.43
C GLY A 92 8.93 4.81 16.77
N LEU A 93 9.08 5.91 17.52
CA LEU A 93 9.67 5.88 18.86
C LEU A 93 8.80 5.05 19.82
N GLN A 94 7.48 5.19 19.70
CA GLN A 94 6.55 4.41 20.51
C GLN A 94 6.64 2.92 20.20
N LEU A 95 6.87 2.52 18.94
CA LEU A 95 7.10 1.10 18.61
C LEU A 95 8.40 0.57 19.21
N LEU A 96 9.50 1.32 19.13
CA LEU A 96 10.81 0.88 19.61
C LEU A 96 10.79 0.65 21.12
N TYR A 97 10.17 1.57 21.86
CA TYR A 97 10.11 1.60 23.32
C TYR A 97 8.80 1.05 23.91
N ASP A 98 7.97 0.37 23.10
CA ASP A 98 6.71 -0.20 23.59
C ASP A 98 7.01 -1.29 24.66
N PRO A 99 6.43 -1.18 25.87
CA PRO A 99 6.67 -2.14 26.95
C PRO A 99 6.08 -3.54 26.69
N HIS A 100 5.17 -3.68 25.73
CA HIS A 100 4.50 -4.92 25.34
C HIS A 100 5.20 -5.68 24.21
N ARG A 101 6.38 -5.23 23.77
CA ARG A 101 7.19 -5.99 22.82
C ARG A 101 7.57 -7.36 23.37
N LEU A 102 7.61 -8.33 22.46
CA LEU A 102 8.15 -9.65 22.76
C LEU A 102 9.66 -9.56 23.00
N LYS A 103 10.11 -10.20 24.08
CA LYS A 103 11.50 -10.12 24.54
C LYS A 103 12.42 -11.16 23.90
N GLY A 104 11.84 -12.20 23.29
CA GLY A 104 12.53 -13.32 22.65
C GLY A 104 11.52 -14.35 22.13
N PRO A 105 11.99 -15.45 21.52
CA PRO A 105 11.13 -16.48 20.97
C PRO A 105 10.21 -17.10 22.01
N MET A 106 9.00 -17.45 21.58
CA MET A 106 8.02 -18.12 22.42
C MET A 106 7.44 -19.34 21.71
N ALA A 107 7.17 -20.41 22.46
CA ALA A 107 6.45 -21.57 21.97
C ALA A 107 5.25 -21.87 22.87
N ARG A 108 4.20 -22.42 22.27
CA ARG A 108 2.98 -22.81 22.97
C ARG A 108 3.07 -24.26 23.46
N ASP A 109 2.67 -24.49 24.71
CA ASP A 109 2.58 -25.84 25.28
C ASP A 109 1.31 -26.55 24.80
N GLY A 110 1.30 -27.00 23.55
CA GLY A 110 0.13 -27.60 22.88
C GLY A 110 -0.91 -26.56 22.43
N LYS A 111 -1.91 -26.95 21.62
CA LYS A 111 -2.79 -25.99 20.91
C LYS A 111 -3.55 -24.99 21.79
N HIS A 112 -3.82 -25.32 23.05
CA HIS A 112 -4.54 -24.46 23.98
C HIS A 112 -3.70 -24.09 25.22
N GLY A 113 -2.39 -24.39 25.20
CA GLY A 113 -1.50 -24.07 26.30
C GLY A 113 -1.06 -22.60 26.33
N ALA A 114 -0.34 -22.25 27.39
CA ALA A 114 0.30 -20.95 27.52
C ALA A 114 1.53 -20.86 26.60
N LEU A 115 1.89 -19.62 26.23
CA LEU A 115 3.16 -19.33 25.55
C LEU A 115 4.27 -19.24 26.59
N ARG A 116 5.34 -20.01 26.40
CA ARG A 116 6.57 -19.97 27.22
C ARG A 116 7.76 -19.45 26.41
N PRO A 117 8.67 -18.69 27.03
CA PRO A 117 9.91 -18.30 26.36
C PRO A 117 10.77 -19.53 26.05
N ILE A 118 11.43 -19.53 24.89
CA ILE A 118 12.38 -20.56 24.48
C ILE A 118 13.62 -19.93 23.83
N ALA A 119 14.71 -20.70 23.75
CA ALA A 119 15.91 -20.25 23.06
C ALA A 119 15.72 -20.21 21.53
N TRP A 120 16.43 -19.33 20.84
CA TRP A 120 16.40 -19.24 19.38
C TRP A 120 16.79 -20.55 18.69
N GLU A 121 17.77 -21.27 19.22
CA GLU A 121 18.22 -22.55 18.67
C GLU A 121 17.09 -23.60 18.71
N GLU A 122 16.35 -23.66 19.83
CA GLU A 122 15.18 -24.53 19.97
C GLU A 122 14.08 -24.11 19.00
N ALA A 123 13.77 -22.80 18.94
CA ALA A 123 12.72 -22.25 18.09
C ALA A 123 12.97 -22.55 16.60
N LEU A 124 14.19 -22.33 16.13
CA LEU A 124 14.59 -22.61 14.76
C LEU A 124 14.60 -24.10 14.45
N ARG A 125 15.02 -24.94 15.41
CA ARG A 125 14.96 -26.40 15.25
C ARG A 125 13.52 -26.87 15.08
N LEU A 126 12.58 -26.37 15.88
CA LEU A 126 11.16 -26.73 15.78
C LEU A 126 10.59 -26.38 14.40
N ALA A 127 10.83 -25.16 13.92
CA ALA A 127 10.36 -24.72 12.61
C ALA A 127 11.01 -25.50 11.45
N THR A 128 12.34 -25.66 11.47
CA THR A 128 13.09 -26.33 10.38
C THR A 128 12.82 -27.83 10.34
N GLN A 129 12.70 -28.49 11.49
CA GLN A 129 12.34 -29.90 11.58
C GLN A 129 10.97 -30.15 10.94
N ARG A 130 9.97 -29.34 11.29
CA ARG A 130 8.62 -29.49 10.73
C ARG A 130 8.59 -29.26 9.21
N LEU A 131 9.31 -28.25 8.72
CA LEU A 131 9.44 -27.99 7.28
C LEU A 131 10.15 -29.16 6.56
N ALA A 132 11.21 -29.71 7.14
CA ALA A 132 11.92 -30.85 6.57
C ALA A 132 11.02 -32.09 6.49
N GLU A 133 10.26 -32.39 7.55
CA GLU A 133 9.30 -33.50 7.60
C GLU A 133 8.23 -33.37 6.49
N LEU A 134 7.60 -32.19 6.38
CA LEU A 134 6.57 -31.94 5.36
C LEU A 134 7.14 -32.08 3.94
N ARG A 135 8.36 -31.58 3.71
CA ARG A 135 9.04 -31.71 2.41
C ARG A 135 9.35 -33.18 2.08
N GLN A 136 9.86 -33.96 3.04
CA GLN A 136 10.17 -35.38 2.87
C GLN A 136 8.92 -36.21 2.56
N GLN A 137 7.78 -35.85 3.16
CA GLN A 137 6.48 -36.48 2.91
C GLN A 137 5.83 -36.06 1.58
N GLY A 138 6.46 -35.18 0.79
CA GLY A 138 5.88 -34.65 -0.46
C GLY A 138 4.77 -33.61 -0.25
N LEU A 139 4.67 -33.06 0.97
CA LEU A 139 3.63 -32.11 1.39
C LEU A 139 4.13 -30.67 1.42
N SER A 140 5.17 -30.31 0.66
CA SER A 140 5.71 -28.93 0.61
C SER A 140 4.64 -27.89 0.27
N HIS A 141 3.73 -28.22 -0.65
CA HIS A 141 2.60 -27.37 -1.04
C HIS A 141 1.60 -27.09 0.09
N THR A 142 1.63 -27.83 1.20
CA THR A 142 0.72 -27.60 2.35
C THR A 142 1.23 -26.52 3.31
N VAL A 143 2.39 -25.92 3.04
CA VAL A 143 2.90 -24.76 3.78
C VAL A 143 2.38 -23.48 3.16
N ALA A 144 1.75 -22.60 3.93
CA ALA A 144 1.30 -21.28 3.47
C ALA A 144 2.07 -20.16 4.17
N ILE A 145 2.45 -19.13 3.43
CA ILE A 145 3.14 -17.94 3.93
C ILE A 145 2.25 -16.74 3.64
N LEU A 146 1.77 -16.09 4.70
CA LEU A 146 0.92 -14.91 4.63
C LEU A 146 1.76 -13.65 4.88
N GLY A 147 2.07 -12.95 3.79
CA GLY A 147 2.82 -11.69 3.82
C GLY A 147 1.92 -10.47 3.99
N GLY A 148 2.33 -9.53 4.83
CA GLY A 148 1.72 -8.20 4.92
C GLY A 148 2.30 -7.20 3.92
N GLN A 149 2.31 -5.92 4.29
CA GLN A 149 2.73 -4.84 3.40
C GLN A 149 4.22 -4.51 3.58
N TYR A 150 5.08 -5.29 2.94
CA TYR A 150 6.49 -4.97 2.71
C TYR A 150 6.80 -4.94 1.22
N ARG A 151 7.82 -4.17 0.85
CA ARG A 151 8.41 -4.11 -0.50
C ARG A 151 9.90 -4.48 -0.39
N GLY A 152 10.59 -4.43 -1.51
CA GLY A 152 12.03 -4.64 -1.53
C GLY A 152 12.44 -6.10 -1.35
N TYR A 153 13.69 -6.29 -0.97
CA TYR A 153 14.28 -7.62 -0.86
C TYR A 153 13.66 -8.48 0.24
N ARG A 154 13.00 -7.89 1.25
CA ARG A 154 12.29 -8.68 2.28
C ARG A 154 11.13 -9.49 1.69
N ASP A 155 10.31 -8.87 0.83
CA ASP A 155 9.20 -9.55 0.14
C ASP A 155 9.74 -10.54 -0.90
N THR A 156 10.75 -10.12 -1.68
CA THR A 156 11.44 -10.99 -2.65
C THR A 156 12.03 -12.23 -2.01
N LEU A 157 12.62 -12.12 -0.81
CA LEU A 157 13.23 -13.23 -0.09
C LEU A 157 12.20 -14.30 0.27
N TRP A 158 11.03 -13.91 0.79
CA TRP A 158 9.94 -14.84 1.09
C TRP A 158 9.39 -15.51 -0.16
N LYS A 159 9.22 -14.76 -1.25
CA LYS A 159 8.78 -15.32 -2.53
C LYS A 159 9.78 -16.36 -3.05
N ARG A 160 11.08 -16.06 -3.00
CA ARG A 160 12.15 -16.99 -3.41
C ARG A 160 12.23 -18.22 -2.50
N PHE A 161 12.06 -18.02 -1.19
CA PHE A 161 11.99 -19.13 -0.24
C PHE A 161 10.81 -20.06 -0.56
N ALA A 162 9.62 -19.51 -0.81
CA ALA A 162 8.43 -20.28 -1.17
C ALA A 162 8.66 -21.10 -2.46
N GLU A 163 9.23 -20.47 -3.48
CA GLU A 163 9.55 -21.13 -4.77
C GLU A 163 10.58 -22.26 -4.61
N ALA A 164 11.69 -22.02 -3.89
CA ALA A 164 12.72 -23.02 -3.64
C ALA A 164 12.21 -24.17 -2.75
N TYR A 165 11.39 -23.84 -1.76
CA TYR A 165 10.71 -24.81 -0.91
C TYR A 165 9.58 -25.55 -1.65
N GLY A 166 9.11 -25.06 -2.80
CA GLY A 166 8.03 -25.71 -3.54
C GLY A 166 6.67 -25.58 -2.90
N THR A 167 6.39 -24.44 -2.29
CA THR A 167 5.01 -24.08 -1.98
C THR A 167 4.53 -23.00 -2.96
N PRO A 168 3.36 -23.18 -3.60
CA PRO A 168 2.75 -22.13 -4.41
C PRO A 168 2.09 -21.04 -3.55
N ASN A 169 2.00 -21.26 -2.22
CA ASN A 169 1.18 -20.49 -1.28
C ASN A 169 1.95 -19.35 -0.60
N TYR A 170 2.66 -18.52 -1.38
CA TYR A 170 3.04 -17.18 -0.94
C TYR A 170 1.90 -16.22 -1.27
N ILE A 171 1.16 -15.79 -0.26
CA ILE A 171 -0.08 -15.02 -0.42
C ILE A 171 0.01 -13.74 0.41
N ARG A 172 -0.27 -12.61 -0.21
CA ARG A 172 -0.24 -11.33 0.50
C ARG A 172 -1.62 -11.00 1.07
N VAL A 173 -1.80 -11.23 2.37
CA VAL A 173 -3.06 -11.01 3.08
C VAL A 173 -3.17 -9.56 3.49
N ARG A 174 -3.61 -8.75 2.52
CA ARG A 174 -3.88 -7.33 2.69
C ARG A 174 -5.37 -7.11 2.64
N CYS A 175 -5.85 -6.20 3.48
CA CYS A 175 -7.26 -5.80 3.45
C CYS A 175 -7.50 -4.61 2.52
N LEU A 176 -6.43 -4.06 1.95
CA LEU A 176 -6.49 -3.13 0.82
C LEU A 176 -5.56 -3.60 -0.29
N ALA A 177 -5.97 -3.36 -1.53
CA ALA A 177 -5.25 -3.78 -2.72
C ALA A 177 -3.78 -3.34 -2.71
N PRO A 178 -2.89 -4.16 -3.28
CA PRO A 178 -1.56 -3.71 -3.59
C PRO A 178 -1.57 -2.56 -4.59
N GLU A 179 -0.46 -1.85 -4.55
CA GLU A 179 -0.06 -0.85 -5.51
C GLU A 179 0.50 -1.49 -6.79
N HIS A 180 0.12 -2.72 -7.18
CA HIS A 180 0.54 -3.19 -8.52
C HIS A 180 -0.11 -2.29 -9.57
N PRO A 181 0.54 -2.03 -10.72
CA PRO A 181 -0.12 -1.38 -11.84
C PRO A 181 -1.45 -2.07 -12.08
N ALA A 182 -2.52 -1.29 -12.04
CA ALA A 182 -3.87 -1.80 -12.17
C ALA A 182 -3.96 -2.71 -13.40
N LEU A 183 -4.67 -3.83 -13.30
CA LEU A 183 -5.02 -4.66 -14.45
C LEU A 183 -5.50 -3.79 -15.63
N THR A 184 -6.23 -2.72 -15.33
CA THR A 184 -6.60 -1.64 -16.24
C THR A 184 -5.45 -1.09 -17.09
N HIS A 185 -4.30 -0.76 -16.51
CA HIS A 185 -3.15 -0.19 -17.22
C HIS A 185 -2.54 -1.22 -18.18
N ARG A 186 -2.46 -2.49 -17.75
CA ARG A 186 -2.05 -3.59 -18.64
C ARG A 186 -3.02 -3.76 -19.80
N LEU A 187 -4.32 -3.71 -19.53
CA LEU A 187 -5.38 -3.94 -20.53
C LEU A 187 -5.55 -2.78 -21.52
N MET A 188 -5.34 -1.53 -21.08
CA MET A 188 -5.60 -0.33 -21.89
C MET A 188 -4.33 0.31 -22.45
N GLN A 189 -3.18 0.12 -21.81
CA GLN A 189 -1.88 0.68 -22.23
C GLN A 189 -0.81 -0.39 -22.50
N GLY A 190 -1.02 -1.65 -22.12
CA GLY A 190 -0.01 -2.71 -22.27
C GLY A 190 1.18 -2.57 -21.33
N VAL A 191 1.08 -1.68 -20.34
CA VAL A 191 2.16 -1.39 -19.40
C VAL A 191 2.01 -2.30 -18.17
N GLU A 192 3.01 -3.14 -17.94
CA GLU A 192 3.12 -3.98 -16.74
C GLU A 192 3.95 -3.32 -15.63
N ALA A 193 4.66 -2.23 -15.96
CA ALA A 193 5.40 -1.42 -14.99
C ALA A 193 4.47 -0.48 -14.21
N PRO A 194 4.84 -0.05 -13.00
CA PRO A 194 4.06 0.92 -12.24
C PRO A 194 3.88 2.22 -13.02
N LEU A 195 2.67 2.79 -13.01
CA LEU A 195 2.47 4.15 -13.49
C LEU A 195 2.79 5.17 -12.40
N GLY A 196 3.14 6.37 -12.82
CA GLY A 196 3.40 7.56 -12.02
C GLY A 196 2.34 8.63 -12.27
N TYR A 197 1.95 9.36 -11.23
CA TYR A 197 1.22 10.63 -11.40
C TYR A 197 2.19 11.78 -11.18
N ASP A 198 2.40 12.63 -12.18
CA ASP A 198 3.22 13.83 -12.04
C ASP A 198 2.44 14.95 -11.30
N LEU A 199 2.15 14.70 -10.03
CA LEU A 199 1.37 15.61 -9.19
C LEU A 199 2.06 16.96 -8.99
N ALA A 200 3.39 16.99 -9.09
CA ALA A 200 4.18 18.20 -8.90
C ALA A 200 4.00 19.18 -10.07
N GLN A 201 3.94 18.69 -11.31
CA GLN A 201 3.77 19.52 -12.51
C GLN A 201 2.31 19.75 -12.92
N ALA A 202 1.38 18.93 -12.44
CA ALA A 202 -0.05 19.09 -12.72
C ALA A 202 -0.56 20.49 -12.33
N ARG A 203 -1.43 21.07 -13.17
CA ARG A 203 -2.20 22.30 -12.88
C ARG A 203 -3.64 22.02 -12.46
N LEU A 204 -4.18 20.86 -12.87
CA LEU A 204 -5.45 20.35 -12.38
C LEU A 204 -5.28 18.89 -11.94
N ILE A 205 -5.74 18.60 -10.73
CA ILE A 205 -5.87 17.23 -10.22
C ILE A 205 -7.36 16.93 -10.07
N LEU A 206 -7.85 15.94 -10.80
CA LEU A 206 -9.17 15.33 -10.58
C LEU A 206 -8.98 14.01 -9.83
N SER A 207 -9.40 13.98 -8.56
CA SER A 207 -9.18 12.83 -7.66
C SER A 207 -10.50 12.11 -7.35
N PHE A 208 -10.59 10.82 -7.69
CA PHE A 208 -11.67 9.92 -7.28
C PHE A 208 -11.28 9.17 -6.00
N GLY A 209 -11.71 9.71 -4.85
CA GLY A 209 -11.49 9.20 -3.48
C GLY A 209 -10.03 8.95 -3.08
N ALA A 210 -9.06 9.51 -3.81
CA ALA A 210 -7.67 9.54 -3.37
C ALA A 210 -7.49 10.67 -2.36
N GLY A 211 -7.39 10.30 -1.08
CA GLY A 211 -7.13 11.24 0.02
C GLY A 211 -5.68 11.71 0.04
N LEU A 212 -5.29 12.61 -0.87
CA LEU A 212 -3.93 13.18 -1.00
C LEU A 212 -3.37 13.74 0.32
N LEU A 213 -4.24 14.32 1.15
CA LEU A 213 -3.91 14.91 2.45
C LEU A 213 -4.31 14.02 3.63
N GLU A 214 -4.65 12.76 3.36
CA GLU A 214 -5.03 11.78 4.38
C GLU A 214 -4.06 10.60 4.37
N SER A 215 -4.54 9.37 4.24
CA SER A 215 -3.72 8.16 4.34
C SER A 215 -3.56 7.44 2.99
N TRP A 216 -3.60 8.18 1.86
CA TRP A 216 -3.36 7.64 0.51
C TRP A 216 -1.87 7.37 0.27
N LEU A 217 -1.52 6.08 0.17
CA LEU A 217 -0.21 5.53 -0.18
C LEU A 217 0.99 6.23 0.51
N GLY A 218 1.53 7.28 -0.12
CA GLY A 218 2.52 8.20 0.44
C GLY A 218 1.91 9.57 0.80
N PRO A 219 1.39 9.76 2.03
CA PRO A 219 0.67 10.98 2.38
C PRO A 219 1.55 12.23 2.38
N VAL A 220 2.84 12.08 2.69
CA VAL A 220 3.80 13.19 2.68
C VAL A 220 4.08 13.64 1.24
N HIS A 221 4.31 12.69 0.32
CA HIS A 221 4.53 13.00 -1.09
C HIS A 221 3.32 13.72 -1.70
N GLY A 222 2.10 13.20 -1.45
CA GLY A 222 0.86 13.85 -1.88
C GLY A 222 0.67 15.24 -1.28
N SER A 223 1.02 15.44 -0.01
CA SER A 223 0.93 16.74 0.67
C SER A 223 1.94 17.76 0.13
N LEU A 224 3.17 17.33 -0.18
CA LEU A 224 4.18 18.19 -0.82
C LEU A 224 3.77 18.57 -2.24
N ALA A 225 3.25 17.61 -3.01
CA ALA A 225 2.73 17.90 -4.34
C ALA A 225 1.54 18.87 -4.29
N PHE A 226 0.63 18.68 -3.33
CA PHE A 226 -0.46 19.63 -3.09
C PHE A 226 0.05 21.02 -2.67
N ALA A 227 1.05 21.11 -1.80
CA ALA A 227 1.67 22.39 -1.45
C ALA A 227 2.22 23.09 -2.70
N ASN A 228 2.97 22.36 -3.53
CA ASN A 228 3.49 22.88 -4.81
C ASN A 228 2.36 23.32 -5.76
N LEU A 229 1.27 22.57 -5.86
CA LEU A 229 0.09 22.92 -6.65
C LEU A 229 -0.52 24.25 -6.17
N ARG A 230 -0.45 24.53 -4.86
CA ARG A 230 -1.03 25.73 -4.23
C ARG A 230 -0.10 26.93 -4.18
N SER A 231 1.21 26.73 -4.23
CA SER A 231 2.20 27.81 -4.20
C SER A 231 1.97 28.78 -5.37
N ALA A 232 1.78 30.07 -5.05
CA ALA A 232 1.83 31.15 -6.02
C ALA A 232 3.30 31.48 -6.31
N GLY A 233 3.66 31.51 -7.58
CA GLY A 233 5.02 31.80 -8.06
C GLY A 233 4.97 31.98 -9.57
N ASP A 234 5.95 31.45 -10.30
CA ASP A 234 6.05 31.57 -11.77
C ASP A 234 4.90 30.88 -12.54
N ARG A 235 4.06 30.10 -11.84
CA ARG A 235 2.88 29.44 -12.42
C ARG A 235 1.59 29.83 -11.70
N PRO A 236 0.45 29.87 -12.42
CA PRO A 236 -0.85 30.07 -11.81
C PRO A 236 -1.16 28.99 -10.78
N ARG A 237 -1.82 29.37 -9.68
CA ARG A 237 -2.30 28.44 -8.64
C ARG A 237 -3.13 27.32 -9.27
N GLY A 238 -2.70 26.08 -9.06
CA GLY A 238 -3.39 24.90 -9.57
C GLY A 238 -4.69 24.60 -8.82
N ARG A 239 -5.53 23.77 -9.44
CA ARG A 239 -6.84 23.36 -8.93
C ARG A 239 -6.88 21.89 -8.53
N LEU A 240 -7.61 21.59 -7.47
CA LEU A 240 -7.95 20.25 -7.02
C LEU A 240 -9.48 20.10 -7.03
N ILE A 241 -9.97 19.15 -7.81
CA ILE A 241 -11.36 18.68 -7.79
C ILE A 241 -11.34 17.29 -7.16
N HIS A 242 -12.10 17.11 -6.07
CA HIS A 242 -12.11 15.86 -5.32
C HIS A 242 -13.51 15.27 -5.26
N VAL A 243 -13.66 14.09 -5.86
CA VAL A 243 -14.88 13.29 -5.87
C VAL A 243 -14.78 12.29 -4.72
N ASP A 244 -15.63 12.44 -3.71
CA ASP A 244 -15.62 11.57 -2.52
C ASP A 244 -16.99 11.69 -1.81
N PRO A 245 -17.63 10.60 -1.35
CA PRO A 245 -18.85 10.69 -0.54
C PRO A 245 -18.67 11.45 0.77
N ARG A 246 -17.43 11.54 1.28
CA ARG A 246 -17.05 12.26 2.49
C ARG A 246 -16.42 13.59 2.14
N ARG A 247 -16.75 14.63 2.90
CA ARG A 247 -15.91 15.83 2.98
C ARG A 247 -14.67 15.53 3.82
N SER A 248 -13.77 14.75 3.25
CA SER A 248 -12.47 14.36 3.81
C SER A 248 -11.56 15.58 4.04
N GLN A 249 -10.39 15.40 4.68
CA GLN A 249 -9.42 16.50 4.79
C GLN A 249 -8.96 16.99 3.41
N THR A 250 -8.88 16.07 2.44
CA THR A 250 -8.58 16.39 1.05
C THR A 250 -9.72 17.20 0.42
N ALA A 251 -10.97 16.77 0.61
CA ALA A 251 -12.16 17.49 0.13
C ALA A 251 -12.26 18.91 0.71
N ALA A 252 -11.97 19.07 2.00
CA ALA A 252 -12.03 20.35 2.69
C ALA A 252 -11.00 21.37 2.16
N LYS A 253 -9.92 20.89 1.53
CA LYS A 253 -8.88 21.71 0.90
C LYS A 253 -8.95 21.74 -0.64
N ALA A 254 -9.90 21.03 -1.24
CA ALA A 254 -10.16 21.07 -2.68
C ALA A 254 -10.83 22.39 -3.08
N ASP A 255 -10.64 22.82 -4.32
CA ASP A 255 -11.41 23.95 -4.88
C ASP A 255 -12.86 23.54 -5.14
N ARG A 256 -13.07 22.25 -5.36
CA ARG A 256 -14.40 21.65 -5.48
C ARG A 256 -14.43 20.27 -4.86
N TRP A 257 -15.38 20.08 -3.94
CA TRP A 257 -15.79 18.77 -3.46
C TRP A 257 -17.04 18.33 -4.23
N VAL A 258 -17.02 17.10 -4.77
CA VAL A 258 -18.15 16.48 -5.46
C VAL A 258 -18.65 15.31 -4.62
N PRO A 259 -19.75 15.47 -3.85
CA PRO A 259 -20.29 14.42 -2.99
C PRO A 259 -21.01 13.35 -3.81
N ILE A 260 -20.31 12.27 -4.12
CA ILE A 260 -20.86 11.20 -4.96
C ILE A 260 -21.62 10.15 -4.15
N ILE A 261 -22.72 9.64 -4.73
CA ILE A 261 -23.02 8.21 -4.87
C ILE A 261 -21.93 7.16 -4.54
N PRO A 262 -21.74 6.56 -3.34
CA PRO A 262 -20.73 5.52 -3.20
C PRO A 262 -20.96 4.36 -4.18
N GLY A 263 -19.89 3.95 -4.89
CA GLY A 263 -19.96 2.91 -5.90
C GLY A 263 -20.43 3.37 -7.29
N THR A 264 -20.57 4.69 -7.51
CA THR A 264 -21.01 5.25 -8.81
C THR A 264 -19.92 6.07 -9.51
N ASP A 265 -18.67 5.97 -9.04
CA ASP A 265 -17.51 6.69 -9.57
C ASP A 265 -17.30 6.47 -11.07
N GLY A 266 -17.44 5.21 -11.52
CA GLY A 266 -17.32 4.85 -12.93
C GLY A 266 -18.43 5.47 -13.80
N ILE A 267 -19.66 5.52 -13.28
CA ILE A 267 -20.80 6.18 -13.96
C ILE A 267 -20.53 7.68 -14.11
N LEU A 268 -20.00 8.33 -13.07
CA LEU A 268 -19.61 9.74 -13.15
C LEU A 268 -18.48 9.95 -14.17
N ALA A 269 -17.46 9.10 -14.17
CA ALA A 269 -16.36 9.17 -15.14
C ALA A 269 -16.86 9.05 -16.59
N LEU A 270 -17.80 8.14 -16.86
CA LEU A 270 -18.41 8.00 -18.18
C LEU A 270 -19.32 9.18 -18.53
N GLY A 271 -19.97 9.81 -17.55
CA GLY A 271 -20.69 11.07 -17.76
C GLY A 271 -19.76 12.26 -18.07
N LEU A 272 -18.58 12.32 -17.47
CA LEU A 272 -17.55 13.30 -17.83
C LEU A 272 -17.03 13.05 -19.24
N ALA A 273 -16.79 11.79 -19.61
CA ALA A 273 -16.45 11.41 -20.98
C ALA A 273 -17.56 11.82 -21.97
N ASN A 274 -18.83 11.62 -21.62
CA ASN A 274 -19.97 12.06 -22.43
C ASN A 274 -19.94 13.57 -22.68
N ALA A 275 -19.73 14.37 -21.64
CA ALA A 275 -19.63 15.83 -21.76
C ALA A 275 -18.45 16.24 -22.66
N LEU A 276 -17.26 15.65 -22.45
CA LEU A 276 -16.07 15.91 -23.29
C LEU A 276 -16.32 15.58 -24.77
N ILE A 277 -16.95 14.45 -25.06
CA ILE A 277 -17.24 14.01 -26.44
C ILE A 277 -18.31 14.88 -27.07
N ARG A 278 -19.42 15.17 -26.38
CA ARG A 278 -20.53 15.99 -26.90
C ARG A 278 -20.11 17.42 -27.22
N GLU A 279 -19.28 18.01 -26.36
CA GLU A 279 -18.76 19.37 -26.57
C GLU A 279 -17.50 19.40 -27.45
N ARG A 280 -17.03 18.24 -27.95
CA ARG A 280 -15.82 18.07 -28.76
C ARG A 280 -14.55 18.62 -28.09
N LEU A 281 -14.48 18.50 -26.76
CA LEU A 281 -13.39 19.01 -25.90
C LEU A 281 -12.28 17.99 -25.61
N TYR A 282 -12.37 16.78 -26.16
CA TYR A 282 -11.30 15.78 -26.07
C TYR A 282 -10.14 16.13 -27.03
N ASP A 283 -8.97 15.56 -26.79
CA ASP A 283 -7.78 15.67 -27.64
C ASP A 283 -7.98 14.83 -28.91
N HIS A 284 -8.45 15.47 -29.99
CA HIS A 284 -8.75 14.82 -31.26
C HIS A 284 -7.51 14.16 -31.87
N GLU A 285 -6.38 14.85 -31.85
CA GLU A 285 -5.13 14.33 -32.41
C GLU A 285 -4.73 13.04 -31.69
N PHE A 286 -4.71 13.06 -30.35
CA PHE A 286 -4.37 11.87 -29.57
C PHE A 286 -5.35 10.72 -29.82
N VAL A 287 -6.65 10.99 -29.82
CA VAL A 287 -7.67 9.97 -30.01
C VAL A 287 -7.58 9.32 -31.39
N GLU A 288 -7.45 10.10 -32.46
CA GLU A 288 -7.40 9.58 -33.83
C GLU A 288 -6.13 8.76 -34.10
N THR A 289 -4.99 9.20 -33.57
CA THR A 289 -3.69 8.61 -33.92
C THR A 289 -3.25 7.51 -32.95
N HIS A 290 -3.52 7.65 -31.66
CA HIS A 290 -2.96 6.81 -30.60
C HIS A 290 -3.99 5.93 -29.87
N THR A 291 -5.24 5.85 -30.32
CA THR A 291 -6.27 5.01 -29.66
C THR A 291 -6.91 3.97 -30.57
N PHE A 292 -7.44 2.91 -29.95
CA PHE A 292 -8.22 1.85 -30.58
C PHE A 292 -9.53 1.64 -29.81
N GLY A 293 -10.61 1.32 -30.54
CA GLY A 293 -11.94 1.09 -29.98
C GLY A 293 -12.71 2.36 -29.56
N PHE A 294 -12.27 3.53 -30.00
CA PHE A 294 -12.99 4.79 -29.75
C PHE A 294 -14.23 4.93 -30.63
N GLU A 295 -14.07 4.86 -31.95
CA GLU A 295 -15.16 4.77 -32.93
C GLU A 295 -15.62 3.30 -33.10
N ASP A 296 -16.77 3.07 -33.74
CA ASP A 296 -17.19 1.72 -34.15
C ASP A 296 -16.22 1.13 -35.19
N TRP A 297 -16.06 -0.19 -35.19
CA TRP A 297 -15.24 -0.89 -36.19
C TRP A 297 -15.88 -2.22 -36.60
N VAL A 298 -15.33 -2.83 -37.65
CA VAL A 298 -15.65 -4.18 -38.08
C VAL A 298 -14.39 -5.02 -37.93
N ASP A 299 -14.50 -6.17 -37.27
CA ASP A 299 -13.37 -7.07 -37.10
C ASP A 299 -13.10 -7.94 -38.34
N GLU A 300 -12.06 -8.77 -38.27
CA GLU A 300 -11.65 -9.68 -39.35
C GLU A 300 -12.72 -10.71 -39.74
N THR A 301 -13.70 -10.96 -38.85
CA THR A 301 -14.81 -11.90 -39.09
C THR A 301 -16.02 -11.23 -39.74
N GLY A 302 -15.96 -9.91 -39.95
CA GLY A 302 -17.10 -9.11 -40.42
C GLY A 302 -18.08 -8.72 -39.32
N GLN A 303 -17.76 -9.00 -38.04
CA GLN A 303 -18.59 -8.59 -36.91
C GLN A 303 -18.41 -7.10 -36.64
N ARG A 304 -19.53 -6.37 -36.57
CA ARG A 304 -19.51 -4.95 -36.17
C ARG A 304 -19.45 -4.83 -34.65
N HIS A 305 -18.53 -4.02 -34.17
CA HIS A 305 -18.35 -3.72 -32.76
C HIS A 305 -18.71 -2.26 -32.45
N THR A 306 -19.27 -2.03 -31.26
CA THR A 306 -19.61 -0.68 -30.79
C THR A 306 -18.39 0.01 -30.20
N GLY A 307 -18.11 1.23 -30.65
CA GLY A 307 -17.07 2.10 -30.12
C GLY A 307 -17.42 2.71 -28.77
N PHE A 308 -16.39 3.02 -27.99
CA PHE A 308 -16.51 3.72 -26.71
C PHE A 308 -17.31 5.03 -26.83
N LYS A 309 -17.11 5.79 -27.90
CA LYS A 309 -17.84 7.03 -28.16
C LYS A 309 -19.35 6.79 -28.25
N ASN A 310 -19.78 5.82 -29.07
CA ASN A 310 -21.19 5.52 -29.25
C ASN A 310 -21.82 4.94 -27.98
N LEU A 311 -21.11 4.06 -27.27
CA LEU A 311 -21.52 3.57 -25.96
C LEU A 311 -21.78 4.73 -24.98
N VAL A 312 -20.79 5.62 -24.81
CA VAL A 312 -20.86 6.73 -23.87
C VAL A 312 -21.99 7.70 -24.22
N LEU A 313 -22.14 8.04 -25.50
CA LEU A 313 -23.16 8.98 -25.97
C LEU A 313 -24.59 8.46 -25.80
N ARG A 314 -24.78 7.14 -25.95
CA ARG A 314 -26.07 6.46 -25.87
C ARG A 314 -26.50 6.17 -24.43
N GLU A 315 -25.62 5.55 -23.64
CA GLU A 315 -25.98 5.00 -22.32
C GLU A 315 -25.77 5.99 -21.17
N TYR A 316 -24.77 6.88 -21.27
CA TYR A 316 -24.34 7.76 -20.17
C TYR A 316 -24.76 9.22 -20.39
N GLY A 317 -26.02 9.41 -20.78
CA GLY A 317 -26.61 10.75 -20.88
C GLY A 317 -26.57 11.50 -19.54
N LEU A 318 -26.31 12.81 -19.59
CA LEU A 318 -26.02 13.61 -18.39
C LEU A 318 -27.14 13.60 -17.34
N ILE A 319 -28.41 13.56 -17.75
CA ILE A 319 -29.56 13.48 -16.82
C ILE A 319 -29.57 12.13 -16.10
N THR A 320 -29.33 11.04 -16.83
CA THR A 320 -29.25 9.67 -16.29
C THR A 320 -28.08 9.56 -15.31
N VAL A 321 -26.89 10.04 -15.70
CA VAL A 321 -25.71 10.07 -14.84
C VAL A 321 -25.97 10.90 -13.59
N SER A 322 -26.61 12.06 -13.73
CA SER A 322 -26.89 12.94 -12.59
C SER A 322 -27.81 12.27 -11.57
N ARG A 323 -28.86 11.57 -12.02
CA ARG A 323 -29.74 10.78 -11.14
C ARG A 323 -29.01 9.63 -10.47
N ALA A 324 -28.18 8.90 -11.21
CA ALA A 324 -27.47 7.73 -10.70
C ALA A 324 -26.38 8.08 -9.68
N THR A 325 -25.66 9.18 -9.90
CA THR A 325 -24.49 9.58 -9.10
C THR A 325 -24.81 10.58 -8.00
N GLY A 326 -25.99 11.22 -8.06
CA GLY A 326 -26.36 12.36 -7.22
C GLY A 326 -25.62 13.66 -7.56
N VAL A 327 -24.77 13.67 -8.60
CA VAL A 327 -24.00 14.85 -9.00
C VAL A 327 -24.82 15.69 -9.98
N PRO A 328 -25.03 17.00 -9.75
CA PRO A 328 -25.80 17.84 -10.67
C PRO A 328 -25.18 17.90 -12.08
N VAL A 329 -26.02 17.89 -13.13
CA VAL A 329 -25.58 18.04 -14.53
C VAL A 329 -24.64 19.23 -14.72
N LYS A 330 -24.97 20.38 -14.11
CA LYS A 330 -24.14 21.58 -14.12
C LYS A 330 -22.72 21.29 -13.61
N THR A 331 -22.59 20.56 -12.50
CA THR A 331 -21.30 20.19 -11.92
C THR A 331 -20.53 19.26 -12.85
N ILE A 332 -21.19 18.29 -13.50
CA ILE A 332 -20.56 17.39 -14.48
C ILE A 332 -19.95 18.19 -15.64
N LEU A 333 -20.73 19.10 -16.23
CA LEU A 333 -20.28 19.96 -17.33
C LEU A 333 -19.10 20.85 -16.92
N GLU A 334 -19.19 21.51 -15.76
CA GLU A 334 -18.12 22.38 -15.25
C GLU A 334 -16.82 21.59 -15.01
N VAL A 335 -16.90 20.39 -14.43
CA VAL A 335 -15.72 19.54 -14.21
C VAL A 335 -15.12 19.06 -15.52
N ALA A 336 -15.94 18.66 -16.50
CA ALA A 336 -15.46 18.24 -17.81
C ALA A 336 -14.74 19.38 -18.56
N ARG A 337 -15.30 20.59 -18.53
CA ARG A 337 -14.69 21.78 -19.12
C ARG A 337 -13.40 22.19 -18.43
N ASP A 338 -13.36 22.18 -17.10
CA ASP A 338 -12.11 22.41 -16.34
C ASP A 338 -11.04 21.37 -16.72
N LEU A 339 -11.42 20.09 -16.86
CA LEU A 339 -10.50 19.01 -17.23
C LEU A 339 -9.92 19.14 -18.64
N ALA A 340 -10.72 19.63 -19.59
CA ALA A 340 -10.29 19.89 -20.96
C ALA A 340 -9.36 21.12 -21.07
N THR A 341 -9.66 22.18 -20.30
CA THR A 341 -9.03 23.51 -20.49
C THR A 341 -7.82 23.75 -19.58
N ILE A 342 -7.80 23.21 -18.36
CA ILE A 342 -6.72 23.47 -17.40
C ILE A 342 -5.62 22.42 -17.58
N LYS A 343 -4.61 22.77 -18.38
CA LYS A 343 -3.48 21.88 -18.70
C LYS A 343 -2.15 22.33 -18.06
N PRO A 344 -1.27 21.38 -17.70
CA PRO A 344 -1.46 19.92 -17.72
C PRO A 344 -2.41 19.45 -16.60
N ALA A 345 -3.12 18.35 -16.84
CA ALA A 345 -4.08 17.77 -15.90
C ALA A 345 -3.72 16.31 -15.59
N VAL A 346 -4.25 15.80 -14.49
CA VAL A 346 -4.14 14.38 -14.14
C VAL A 346 -5.42 13.90 -13.47
N VAL A 347 -5.88 12.71 -13.85
CA VAL A 347 -7.04 12.04 -13.26
C VAL A 347 -6.58 10.82 -12.46
N ILE A 348 -6.95 10.75 -11.19
CA ILE A 348 -6.53 9.72 -10.23
C ILE A 348 -7.73 8.82 -9.90
N GLY A 349 -7.57 7.50 -10.04
CA GLY A 349 -8.63 6.50 -9.84
C GLY A 349 -8.23 5.27 -9.02
N GLU A 350 -7.20 5.39 -8.17
CA GLU A 350 -6.51 4.22 -7.61
C GLU A 350 -7.05 3.71 -6.26
N ARG A 351 -7.89 4.46 -5.54
CA ARG A 351 -8.33 4.03 -4.19
C ARG A 351 -9.82 4.20 -3.91
N GLY A 352 -10.38 5.39 -4.12
CA GLY A 352 -11.81 5.66 -3.92
C GLY A 352 -12.73 4.62 -4.56
N PRO A 353 -12.60 4.37 -5.88
CA PRO A 353 -13.45 3.41 -6.59
C PRO A 353 -13.19 1.94 -6.25
N SER A 354 -12.12 1.62 -5.51
CA SER A 354 -11.50 0.27 -5.52
C SER A 354 -12.04 -0.75 -4.53
N TYR A 355 -13.28 -0.56 -4.10
CA TYR A 355 -13.94 -1.41 -3.11
C TYR A 355 -15.41 -1.68 -3.45
N GLY A 356 -15.76 -1.50 -4.73
CA GLY A 356 -17.07 -1.84 -5.29
C GLY A 356 -17.02 -3.09 -6.17
N PRO A 357 -18.17 -3.66 -6.55
CA PRO A 357 -18.29 -4.96 -7.22
C PRO A 357 -17.86 -4.97 -8.69
N ASP A 358 -17.54 -3.82 -9.28
CA ASP A 358 -17.08 -3.68 -10.67
C ASP A 358 -15.89 -2.71 -10.77
N ASP A 359 -14.83 -3.01 -10.02
CA ASP A 359 -13.64 -2.14 -9.95
C ASP A 359 -12.92 -2.05 -11.31
N LEU A 360 -12.83 -3.15 -12.07
CA LEU A 360 -12.12 -3.14 -13.35
C LEU A 360 -12.71 -2.09 -14.31
N HIS A 361 -14.00 -2.18 -14.60
CA HIS A 361 -14.65 -1.26 -15.55
C HIS A 361 -14.72 0.16 -14.99
N THR A 362 -14.87 0.32 -13.67
CA THR A 362 -14.80 1.64 -13.01
C THR A 362 -13.44 2.31 -13.25
N ARG A 363 -12.34 1.56 -13.11
CA ARG A 363 -11.00 2.09 -13.36
C ARG A 363 -10.72 2.30 -14.83
N MET A 364 -11.21 1.42 -15.71
CA MET A 364 -11.14 1.66 -17.15
C MET A 364 -11.82 2.99 -17.49
N ALA A 365 -13.00 3.26 -16.93
CA ALA A 365 -13.73 4.51 -17.17
C ALA A 365 -12.97 5.75 -16.67
N ILE A 366 -12.36 5.70 -15.47
CA ILE A 366 -11.57 6.81 -14.95
C ILE A 366 -10.28 6.99 -15.75
N HIS A 367 -9.63 5.89 -16.15
CA HIS A 367 -8.41 5.93 -16.93
C HIS A 367 -8.62 6.47 -18.35
N SER A 368 -9.76 6.14 -18.97
CA SER A 368 -10.23 6.73 -20.24
C SER A 368 -10.24 8.26 -20.21
N LEU A 369 -10.51 8.90 -19.07
CA LEU A 369 -10.46 10.37 -18.97
C LEU A 369 -9.05 10.91 -19.21
N ASN A 370 -7.99 10.24 -18.76
CA ASN A 370 -6.61 10.66 -19.04
C ASN A 370 -6.28 10.55 -20.54
N ALA A 371 -6.76 9.50 -21.21
CA ALA A 371 -6.60 9.32 -22.65
C ALA A 371 -7.37 10.38 -23.45
N LEU A 372 -8.65 10.60 -23.12
CA LEU A 372 -9.51 11.58 -23.81
C LEU A 372 -8.93 12.98 -23.78
N VAL A 373 -8.20 13.35 -22.73
CA VAL A 373 -7.67 14.71 -22.61
C VAL A 373 -6.16 14.78 -22.84
N GLY A 374 -5.54 13.74 -23.42
CA GLY A 374 -4.15 13.75 -23.89
C GLY A 374 -3.10 13.76 -22.77
N ASN A 375 -3.43 13.29 -21.57
CA ASN A 375 -2.53 13.36 -20.40
C ASN A 375 -1.55 12.17 -20.29
N ILE A 376 -1.50 11.27 -21.27
CA ILE A 376 -0.62 10.09 -21.23
C ILE A 376 0.75 10.43 -21.82
N GLY A 377 1.81 10.26 -21.02
CA GLY A 377 3.18 10.50 -21.45
C GLY A 377 3.57 11.96 -21.53
N VAL A 378 2.87 12.84 -20.82
CA VAL A 378 3.13 14.28 -20.80
C VAL A 378 3.51 14.74 -19.38
N PRO A 379 4.40 15.74 -19.22
CA PRO A 379 4.68 16.34 -17.93
C PRO A 379 3.40 16.88 -17.27
N GLY A 380 3.24 16.63 -15.98
CA GLY A 380 2.01 16.94 -15.23
C GLY A 380 0.83 15.99 -15.48
N GLY A 381 1.05 14.89 -16.23
CA GLY A 381 0.09 13.83 -16.52
C GLY A 381 0.50 12.47 -15.95
N LEU A 382 0.25 11.42 -16.72
CA LEU A 382 0.64 10.03 -16.42
C LEU A 382 2.02 9.71 -16.99
N MET A 383 2.86 9.06 -16.18
CA MET A 383 4.22 8.63 -16.55
C MET A 383 4.40 7.13 -16.29
N ILE A 384 5.40 6.51 -16.93
CA ILE A 384 5.90 5.20 -16.47
C ILE A 384 6.92 5.46 -15.36
N GLN A 385 6.73 4.78 -14.24
CA GLN A 385 7.78 4.60 -13.27
C GLN A 385 8.59 3.38 -13.71
N GLY A 386 9.86 3.61 -14.06
CA GLY A 386 10.75 2.55 -14.53
C GLY A 386 11.08 1.53 -13.44
N ASP A 387 11.78 0.46 -13.82
CA ASP A 387 12.33 -0.48 -12.86
C ASP A 387 13.63 0.04 -12.24
N LEU A 388 13.90 -0.41 -11.02
CA LEU A 388 15.19 -0.21 -10.38
C LEU A 388 16.23 -1.11 -11.07
N PRO A 389 17.39 -0.55 -11.49
CA PRO A 389 18.43 -1.33 -12.13
C PRO A 389 19.24 -2.09 -11.07
N LEU A 390 18.60 -2.96 -10.29
CA LEU A 390 19.28 -3.78 -9.28
C LEU A 390 19.99 -4.96 -9.96
N THR A 391 21.04 -5.48 -9.31
CA THR A 391 21.70 -6.71 -9.76
C THR A 391 20.67 -7.83 -9.86
N PRO A 392 20.52 -8.49 -11.03
CA PRO A 392 19.60 -9.60 -11.18
C PRO A 392 19.96 -10.72 -10.20
N LEU A 393 18.98 -11.17 -9.42
CA LEU A 393 19.19 -12.28 -8.50
C LEU A 393 19.41 -13.59 -9.28
N PRO A 394 20.24 -14.52 -8.76
CA PRO A 394 20.43 -15.83 -9.39
C PRO A 394 19.08 -16.55 -9.54
N PRO A 395 18.89 -17.42 -10.54
CA PRO A 395 17.66 -18.19 -10.68
C PRO A 395 17.43 -19.08 -9.45
N VAL A 396 16.16 -19.32 -9.11
CA VAL A 396 15.82 -20.24 -8.01
C VAL A 396 16.07 -21.68 -8.48
N ALA A 397 16.91 -22.41 -7.73
CA ALA A 397 17.15 -23.82 -7.98
C ALA A 397 15.97 -24.65 -7.47
N GLN A 398 15.35 -25.44 -8.36
CA GLN A 398 14.20 -26.28 -8.03
C GLN A 398 14.54 -27.77 -8.16
N ASP A 399 14.51 -28.49 -7.03
CA ASP A 399 14.56 -29.95 -7.03
C ASP A 399 13.18 -30.59 -7.30
N LEU A 400 13.10 -31.93 -7.24
CA LEU A 400 11.87 -32.66 -7.53
C LEU A 400 10.74 -32.33 -6.54
N ALA A 401 11.06 -32.11 -5.26
CA ALA A 401 10.06 -31.74 -4.25
C ALA A 401 9.56 -30.31 -4.50
N ALA A 402 10.46 -29.40 -4.88
CA ALA A 402 10.11 -28.04 -5.25
C ALA A 402 9.12 -28.00 -6.42
N LYS A 403 9.45 -28.71 -7.51
CA LYS A 403 8.61 -28.79 -8.73
C LYS A 403 7.26 -29.46 -8.47
N ARG A 404 7.24 -30.58 -7.74
CA ARG A 404 5.99 -31.31 -7.42
C ARG A 404 5.06 -30.47 -6.57
N GLY A 405 5.58 -29.79 -5.55
CA GLY A 405 4.76 -28.94 -4.69
C GLY A 405 4.30 -27.65 -5.41
N GLY A 406 5.20 -27.00 -6.15
CA GLY A 406 4.89 -25.79 -6.91
C GLY A 406 3.87 -25.99 -8.04
N ALA A 407 3.74 -27.21 -8.56
CA ALA A 407 2.71 -27.55 -9.56
C ALA A 407 1.30 -27.73 -8.97
N ARG A 408 1.15 -27.74 -7.64
CA ARG A 408 -0.16 -27.84 -7.00
C ARG A 408 -0.91 -26.50 -7.12
N PRO A 409 -2.25 -26.53 -7.21
CA PRO A 409 -3.04 -25.30 -7.20
C PRO A 409 -2.82 -24.52 -5.91
N ARG A 410 -2.87 -23.19 -5.96
CA ARG A 410 -2.77 -22.34 -4.77
C ARG A 410 -3.99 -22.52 -3.85
N ILE A 411 -3.79 -22.45 -2.54
CA ILE A 411 -4.85 -22.58 -1.54
C ILE A 411 -5.84 -21.41 -1.58
N ASP A 412 -5.43 -20.23 -2.04
CA ASP A 412 -6.32 -19.07 -2.23
C ASP A 412 -7.13 -19.13 -3.53
N GLY A 413 -6.83 -20.06 -4.44
CA GLY A 413 -7.50 -20.17 -5.74
C GLY A 413 -7.02 -19.18 -6.81
N ALA A 414 -6.05 -18.31 -6.50
CA ALA A 414 -5.53 -17.35 -7.47
C ALA A 414 -4.93 -18.06 -8.69
N GLY A 415 -5.25 -17.56 -9.89
CA GLY A 415 -4.86 -18.16 -11.16
C GLY A 415 -5.76 -19.30 -11.65
N LEU A 416 -6.88 -19.57 -10.98
CA LEU A 416 -7.84 -20.62 -11.33
C LEU A 416 -9.28 -20.13 -11.28
N GLY A 417 -10.15 -20.75 -12.09
CA GLY A 417 -11.60 -20.50 -12.06
C GLY A 417 -11.96 -19.02 -12.15
N GLU A 418 -12.82 -18.56 -11.25
CA GLU A 418 -13.24 -17.15 -11.15
C GLU A 418 -12.11 -16.17 -10.79
N TYR A 419 -11.02 -16.65 -10.18
CA TYR A 419 -9.85 -15.86 -9.79
C TYR A 419 -8.68 -15.97 -10.78
N LEU A 420 -8.95 -16.28 -12.06
CA LEU A 420 -7.92 -16.52 -13.08
C LEU A 420 -6.95 -15.35 -13.27
N LEU A 421 -7.43 -14.11 -13.17
CA LEU A 421 -6.62 -12.89 -13.36
C LEU A 421 -6.07 -12.30 -12.06
N VAL A 422 -6.38 -12.94 -10.93
CA VAL A 422 -6.04 -12.44 -9.61
C VAL A 422 -4.63 -12.85 -9.22
N SER A 423 -3.91 -11.91 -8.59
CA SER A 423 -2.56 -12.16 -8.05
C SER A 423 -2.59 -12.83 -6.67
N ASP A 424 -3.51 -12.42 -5.80
CA ASP A 424 -3.73 -12.95 -4.46
C ASP A 424 -5.23 -12.88 -4.16
N ALA A 425 -5.82 -13.94 -3.59
CA ALA A 425 -7.25 -13.99 -3.24
C ALA A 425 -7.49 -14.19 -1.73
N PRO A 426 -7.08 -13.23 -0.86
CA PRO A 426 -7.14 -13.44 0.58
C PRO A 426 -8.56 -13.65 1.14
N GLN A 427 -9.59 -13.15 0.46
CA GLN A 427 -11.00 -13.31 0.84
C GLN A 427 -11.47 -14.76 0.77
N ALA A 428 -10.90 -15.56 -0.15
CA ALA A 428 -11.23 -16.98 -0.30
C ALA A 428 -10.51 -17.87 0.74
N LEU A 429 -9.41 -17.39 1.33
CA LEU A 429 -8.58 -18.20 2.23
C LEU A 429 -9.30 -18.83 3.41
N PRO A 430 -10.13 -18.10 4.20
CA PRO A 430 -10.73 -18.66 5.41
C PRO A 430 -11.54 -19.92 5.11
N GLU A 431 -12.39 -19.85 4.08
CA GLU A 431 -13.26 -20.95 3.69
C GLU A 431 -12.46 -22.13 3.13
N ARG A 432 -11.50 -21.87 2.23
CA ARG A 432 -10.67 -22.91 1.61
C ARG A 432 -9.78 -23.63 2.62
N MET A 433 -9.26 -22.91 3.61
CA MET A 433 -8.50 -23.50 4.72
C MET A 433 -9.40 -24.36 5.64
N LEU A 434 -10.63 -23.91 5.93
CA LEU A 434 -11.59 -24.65 6.74
C LEU A 434 -12.08 -25.93 6.05
N SER A 435 -12.38 -25.84 4.75
CA SER A 435 -12.84 -26.97 3.94
C SER A 435 -11.73 -27.93 3.54
N ARG A 436 -10.46 -27.50 3.67
CA ARG A 436 -9.26 -28.23 3.24
C ARG A 436 -9.27 -28.54 1.74
N ASP A 437 -9.87 -27.65 0.95
CA ASP A 437 -9.92 -27.73 -0.50
C ASP A 437 -8.96 -26.69 -1.12
N PRO A 438 -7.96 -27.09 -1.92
CA PRO A 438 -7.78 -28.43 -2.51
C PRO A 438 -6.93 -29.38 -1.65
N TYR A 439 -6.46 -28.92 -0.49
CA TYR A 439 -5.69 -29.70 0.48
C TYR A 439 -5.64 -28.95 1.83
N PRO A 440 -5.30 -29.62 2.95
CA PRO A 440 -5.10 -28.95 4.23
C PRO A 440 -3.81 -28.11 4.26
N VAL A 441 -3.82 -27.03 5.05
CA VAL A 441 -2.62 -26.27 5.40
C VAL A 441 -1.98 -26.89 6.64
N ASN A 442 -0.75 -27.40 6.52
CA ASN A 442 -0.03 -28.07 7.60
C ASN A 442 0.95 -27.18 8.36
N ALA A 443 1.38 -26.08 7.74
CA ALA A 443 2.15 -25.04 8.42
C ALA A 443 1.78 -23.66 7.86
N LEU A 444 1.61 -22.67 8.73
CA LEU A 444 1.25 -21.30 8.38
C LEU A 444 2.28 -20.33 8.93
N PHE A 445 2.88 -19.53 8.07
CA PHE A 445 3.87 -18.52 8.43
C PHE A 445 3.24 -17.14 8.30
N LEU A 446 3.19 -16.37 9.38
CA LEU A 446 2.65 -15.02 9.42
C LEU A 446 3.80 -14.02 9.45
N PHE A 447 3.98 -13.31 8.34
CA PHE A 447 5.00 -12.28 8.21
C PHE A 447 4.36 -10.93 7.93
N ALA A 448 4.56 -9.96 8.83
CA ALA A 448 3.99 -8.61 8.68
C ALA A 448 2.46 -8.55 8.59
N SER A 449 1.78 -9.63 8.95
CA SER A 449 0.37 -9.85 8.71
C SER A 449 -0.34 -10.15 10.03
N ASN A 450 -1.54 -9.58 10.17
CA ASN A 450 -2.45 -9.84 11.28
C ASN A 450 -3.86 -10.01 10.69
N PRO A 451 -4.17 -11.17 10.08
CA PRO A 451 -5.48 -11.41 9.49
C PRO A 451 -6.63 -11.28 10.50
N LEU A 452 -6.39 -11.52 11.80
CA LEU A 452 -7.46 -11.44 12.80
C LEU A 452 -7.85 -10.00 13.18
N ALA A 453 -6.94 -9.04 13.00
CA ALA A 453 -7.28 -7.62 13.10
C ALA A 453 -7.78 -7.04 11.78
N ASN A 454 -7.25 -7.50 10.64
CA ASN A 454 -7.42 -6.79 9.38
C ASN A 454 -8.53 -7.38 8.51
N HIS A 455 -8.78 -8.68 8.55
CA HIS A 455 -9.68 -9.36 7.62
C HIS A 455 -11.16 -9.25 8.05
N PRO A 456 -12.11 -9.02 7.12
CA PRO A 456 -13.54 -9.07 7.45
C PRO A 456 -13.94 -10.42 8.04
N ALA A 457 -13.53 -11.54 7.46
CA ALA A 457 -13.87 -12.88 7.97
C ALA A 457 -12.98 -13.38 9.13
N LYS A 458 -12.60 -12.52 10.08
CA LYS A 458 -11.62 -12.85 11.13
C LYS A 458 -12.02 -14.07 11.97
N GLU A 459 -13.31 -14.30 12.24
CA GLU A 459 -13.77 -15.46 13.01
C GLU A 459 -13.56 -16.77 12.24
N ALA A 460 -13.85 -16.78 10.93
CA ALA A 460 -13.57 -17.92 10.07
C ALA A 460 -12.06 -18.14 9.95
N PHE A 461 -11.28 -17.07 9.83
CA PHE A 461 -9.82 -17.13 9.77
C PHE A 461 -9.22 -17.70 11.07
N ALA A 462 -9.72 -17.29 12.23
CA ALA A 462 -9.29 -17.82 13.54
C ALA A 462 -9.56 -19.33 13.63
N LYS A 463 -10.77 -19.78 13.30
CA LYS A 463 -11.12 -21.21 13.24
C LYS A 463 -10.25 -21.98 12.25
N ALA A 464 -9.89 -21.36 11.11
CA ALA A 464 -9.01 -21.98 10.13
C ALA A 464 -7.58 -22.15 10.69
N MET A 465 -7.06 -21.12 11.36
CA MET A 465 -5.75 -21.16 12.02
C MET A 465 -5.70 -22.23 13.12
N GLU A 466 -6.77 -22.38 13.90
CA GLU A 466 -6.90 -23.42 14.92
C GLU A 466 -6.81 -24.85 14.35
N GLN A 467 -7.04 -25.07 13.05
CA GLN A 467 -6.87 -26.37 12.41
C GLN A 467 -5.43 -26.62 11.92
N VAL A 468 -4.63 -25.57 11.72
CA VAL A 468 -3.26 -25.70 11.20
C VAL A 468 -2.36 -26.32 12.28
N PRO A 469 -1.63 -27.42 12.00
CA PRO A 469 -0.74 -28.07 12.97
C PRO A 469 0.42 -27.22 13.48
N LEU A 470 0.94 -26.29 12.68
CA LEU A 470 2.00 -25.36 13.08
C LEU A 470 1.72 -23.96 12.54
N VAL A 471 1.49 -23.00 13.43
CA VAL A 471 1.41 -21.57 13.11
C VAL A 471 2.64 -20.86 13.66
N VAL A 472 3.42 -20.24 12.78
CA VAL A 472 4.62 -19.46 13.11
C VAL A 472 4.36 -17.98 12.87
N SER A 473 4.51 -17.13 13.90
CA SER A 473 4.40 -15.67 13.77
C SER A 473 5.76 -14.98 13.84
N PHE A 474 6.00 -14.01 12.96
CA PHE A 474 7.18 -13.14 12.97
C PHE A 474 6.86 -11.74 13.53
N SER A 475 5.82 -11.61 14.37
CA SER A 475 5.44 -10.31 14.93
C SER A 475 6.39 -9.87 16.05
N PRO A 476 6.76 -8.57 16.12
CA PRO A 476 7.44 -8.01 17.31
C PRO A 476 6.51 -7.88 18.53
N PHE A 477 5.20 -8.09 18.36
CA PHE A 477 4.18 -7.92 19.39
C PHE A 477 3.32 -9.17 19.56
N LEU A 478 2.71 -9.33 20.74
CA LEU A 478 1.64 -10.30 20.93
C LEU A 478 0.31 -9.73 20.42
N ASP A 479 0.17 -9.68 19.10
CA ASP A 479 -1.06 -9.24 18.41
C ASP A 479 -2.13 -10.35 18.31
N GLU A 480 -3.31 -10.02 17.77
CA GLU A 480 -4.46 -10.95 17.71
C GLU A 480 -4.12 -12.26 17.00
N SER A 481 -3.38 -12.22 15.89
CA SER A 481 -2.96 -13.44 15.17
C SER A 481 -1.83 -14.18 15.87
N SER A 482 -0.87 -13.47 16.45
CA SER A 482 0.26 -14.06 17.20
C SER A 482 -0.21 -14.75 18.48
N ALA A 483 -1.30 -14.27 19.07
CA ALA A 483 -1.95 -14.90 20.21
C ALA A 483 -2.51 -16.31 19.89
N LEU A 484 -2.70 -16.67 18.62
CA LEU A 484 -3.06 -18.03 18.18
C LEU A 484 -1.87 -18.83 17.61
N ALA A 485 -0.66 -18.26 17.57
CA ALA A 485 0.51 -18.96 17.03
C ALA A 485 0.99 -20.08 17.99
N ASP A 486 1.57 -21.13 17.43
CA ASP A 486 2.27 -22.19 18.15
C ASP A 486 3.72 -21.81 18.44
N LEU A 487 4.32 -21.02 17.55
CA LEU A 487 5.68 -20.52 17.64
C LEU A 487 5.73 -19.04 17.26
N ILE A 488 6.42 -18.23 18.06
CA ILE A 488 6.65 -16.80 17.75
C ILE A 488 8.15 -16.55 17.68
N LEU A 489 8.58 -16.02 16.54
CA LEU A 489 9.96 -15.66 16.21
C LEU A 489 10.01 -14.13 16.05
N PRO A 490 10.18 -13.38 17.14
CA PRO A 490 9.92 -11.94 17.11
C PRO A 490 10.93 -11.18 16.24
N ASP A 491 10.40 -10.41 15.29
CA ASP A 491 11.18 -9.56 14.38
C ASP A 491 11.73 -8.33 15.12
N HIS A 492 12.80 -7.77 14.58
CA HIS A 492 13.21 -6.41 14.92
C HIS A 492 12.13 -5.39 14.55
N THR A 493 12.04 -4.29 15.29
CA THR A 493 11.33 -3.11 14.76
C THR A 493 12.11 -2.53 13.58
N TYR A 494 11.47 -1.69 12.78
CA TYR A 494 12.12 -1.10 11.60
C TYR A 494 13.32 -0.21 11.94
N LEU A 495 13.52 0.17 13.21
CA LEU A 495 14.66 0.98 13.66
C LEU A 495 15.88 0.12 14.06
N GLU A 496 15.74 -1.20 14.19
CA GLU A 496 16.76 -2.10 14.73
C GLU A 496 17.37 -3.04 13.68
N ARG A 497 17.15 -2.79 12.38
CA ARG A 497 17.48 -3.77 11.33
C ARG A 497 17.95 -3.16 10.01
N TRP A 498 18.69 -3.98 9.27
CA TRP A 498 18.90 -3.81 7.84
C TRP A 498 17.60 -3.97 7.06
N GLN A 499 17.29 -3.00 6.20
CA GLN A 499 16.12 -3.04 5.33
C GLN A 499 16.29 -2.13 4.11
N ASP A 500 15.60 -2.49 3.04
CA ASP A 500 15.39 -1.63 1.89
C ASP A 500 13.91 -1.26 1.75
N ASP A 501 13.67 -0.21 0.97
CA ASP A 501 12.36 0.06 0.41
C ASP A 501 12.51 0.54 -1.03
N GLN A 502 11.58 0.13 -1.86
CA GLN A 502 11.51 0.53 -3.26
C GLN A 502 10.31 1.46 -3.36
N VAL A 503 10.57 2.70 -3.78
CA VAL A 503 9.57 3.77 -3.68
C VAL A 503 8.27 3.39 -4.37
N THR A 504 7.19 3.68 -3.61
CA THR A 504 5.78 3.55 -3.94
C THR A 504 5.48 3.77 -5.41
N HIS A 505 4.70 2.84 -5.95
CA HIS A 505 4.04 3.01 -7.22
C HIS A 505 3.28 4.35 -7.21
N LEU A 506 3.22 5.05 -8.34
CA LEU A 506 2.59 6.37 -8.51
C LEU A 506 3.44 7.60 -8.16
N ALA A 507 4.64 7.46 -7.60
CA ALA A 507 5.53 8.61 -7.34
C ALA A 507 6.06 9.24 -8.63
N GLY A 508 6.12 8.45 -9.71
CA GLY A 508 6.57 8.92 -11.02
C GLY A 508 8.08 9.02 -11.16
N PHE A 509 8.87 8.46 -10.23
CA PHE A 509 10.32 8.31 -10.34
C PHE A 509 10.73 7.00 -9.65
N THR A 510 11.95 6.53 -9.91
CA THR A 510 12.47 5.32 -9.26
C THR A 510 13.39 5.70 -8.11
N CYS A 511 13.30 4.97 -7.00
CA CYS A 511 14.16 5.21 -5.85
C CYS A 511 14.31 3.94 -5.02
N PHE A 512 15.57 3.64 -4.71
CA PHE A 512 15.99 2.57 -3.83
C PHE A 512 16.45 3.20 -2.52
N SER A 513 15.78 2.87 -1.44
CA SER A 513 16.08 3.41 -0.11
C SER A 513 16.72 2.33 0.74
N LEU A 514 17.73 2.69 1.54
CA LEU A 514 18.49 1.75 2.36
C LEU A 514 18.53 2.25 3.80
N ALA A 515 18.33 1.33 4.74
CA ALA A 515 18.50 1.57 6.16
C ALA A 515 19.33 0.48 6.81
N GLN A 516 20.28 0.91 7.63
CA GLN A 516 20.93 0.08 8.64
C GLN A 516 20.18 0.18 9.98
N ALA A 517 20.58 -0.65 10.94
CA ALA A 517 20.08 -0.53 12.31
C ALA A 517 20.47 0.83 12.89
N ALA A 518 19.47 1.65 13.23
CA ALA A 518 19.67 2.93 13.91
C ALA A 518 19.68 2.79 15.44
N ALA A 519 19.18 1.67 15.95
CA ALA A 519 19.23 1.28 17.34
C ALA A 519 19.80 -0.14 17.44
N THR A 520 20.59 -0.39 18.49
CA THR A 520 20.89 -1.77 18.88
C THR A 520 19.57 -2.47 19.27
N PRO A 521 19.36 -3.74 18.89
CA PRO A 521 18.17 -4.48 19.29
C PRO A 521 17.99 -4.46 20.82
N ARG A 522 16.82 -4.02 21.29
CA ARG A 522 16.55 -3.86 22.73
C ARG A 522 16.23 -5.17 23.45
N HIS A 523 15.90 -6.20 22.68
CA HIS A 523 15.43 -7.50 23.12
C HIS A 523 16.12 -8.58 22.29
N ASP A 524 16.00 -9.84 22.71
CA ASP A 524 16.51 -11.00 21.96
C ASP A 524 15.62 -11.32 20.75
N THR A 525 15.50 -10.33 19.87
CA THR A 525 14.78 -10.38 18.60
C THR A 525 15.78 -10.54 17.47
N ARG A 526 15.33 -10.98 16.29
CA ARG A 526 16.20 -11.09 15.10
C ARG A 526 15.49 -10.56 13.89
N ASN A 527 16.24 -10.00 12.94
CA ASN A 527 15.70 -9.63 11.64
C ASN A 527 15.12 -10.87 10.94
N THR A 528 13.83 -10.83 10.60
CA THR A 528 13.15 -11.95 9.95
C THR A 528 13.83 -12.39 8.66
N ALA A 529 14.42 -11.46 7.89
CA ALA A 529 15.13 -11.81 6.67
C ALA A 529 16.35 -12.71 6.95
N ASP A 530 17.13 -12.40 7.99
CA ASP A 530 18.26 -13.24 8.41
C ASP A 530 17.79 -14.59 8.95
N VAL A 531 16.66 -14.63 9.65
CA VAL A 531 16.03 -15.88 10.11
C VAL A 531 15.62 -16.78 8.93
N VAL A 532 15.05 -16.21 7.86
CA VAL A 532 14.69 -16.97 6.65
C VAL A 532 15.93 -17.52 5.94
N LEU A 533 17.01 -16.73 5.83
CA LEU A 533 18.30 -17.21 5.30
C LEU A 533 18.86 -18.36 6.14
N GLN A 534 18.77 -18.26 7.47
CA GLN A 534 19.19 -19.34 8.37
C GLN A 534 18.35 -20.60 8.20
N ILE A 535 17.02 -20.48 8.12
CA ILE A 535 16.11 -21.62 7.84
C ILE A 535 16.48 -22.27 6.51
N ALA A 536 16.68 -21.49 5.45
CA ALA A 536 17.07 -21.98 4.13
C ALA A 536 18.40 -22.75 4.17
N LYS A 537 19.39 -22.21 4.89
CA LYS A 537 20.69 -22.86 5.09
C LYS A 537 20.56 -24.20 5.82
N THR A 538 19.75 -24.26 6.89
CA THR A 538 19.52 -25.48 7.67
C THR A 538 18.79 -26.55 6.87
N LEU A 539 17.82 -26.18 6.03
CA LEU A 539 17.12 -27.11 5.13
C LEU A 539 18.04 -27.64 4.01
N GLY A 540 19.07 -26.88 3.63
CA GLY A 540 20.11 -27.33 2.71
C GLY A 540 19.65 -27.49 1.26
N GLY A 541 20.41 -28.26 0.48
CA GLY A 541 20.04 -28.68 -0.87
C GLY A 541 19.78 -27.52 -1.85
N SER A 542 18.70 -27.64 -2.62
CA SER A 542 18.26 -26.63 -3.60
C SER A 542 17.80 -25.32 -2.94
N ILE A 543 17.29 -25.40 -1.70
CA ILE A 543 16.81 -24.25 -0.93
C ILE A 543 17.98 -23.35 -0.54
N ALA A 544 19.03 -23.92 0.07
CA ALA A 544 20.23 -23.16 0.43
C ALA A 544 20.93 -22.54 -0.80
N LYS A 545 20.96 -23.25 -1.94
CA LYS A 545 21.52 -22.72 -3.20
C LYS A 545 20.73 -21.53 -3.75
N SER A 546 19.42 -21.49 -3.51
CA SER A 546 18.53 -20.42 -4.01
C SER A 546 18.58 -19.14 -3.17
N LEU A 547 19.11 -19.25 -1.94
CA LEU A 547 19.30 -18.17 -0.98
C LEU A 547 20.74 -18.23 -0.43
N PRO A 548 21.77 -17.96 -1.27
CA PRO A 548 23.18 -18.22 -0.92
C PRO A 548 23.78 -17.22 0.09
N TRP A 549 23.07 -16.12 0.39
CA TRP A 549 23.58 -15.04 1.23
C TRP A 549 23.68 -15.45 2.71
N LYS A 550 24.76 -15.02 3.36
CA LYS A 550 24.97 -15.24 4.80
C LYS A 550 24.10 -14.34 5.67
N THR A 551 23.88 -13.11 5.23
CA THR A 551 23.09 -12.08 5.92
C THR A 551 22.24 -11.32 4.92
N PHE A 552 21.20 -10.66 5.40
CA PHE A 552 20.35 -9.81 4.59
C PHE A 552 21.12 -8.59 4.05
N GLU A 553 22.05 -8.04 4.85
CA GLU A 553 22.98 -7.00 4.40
C GLU A 553 23.76 -7.42 3.16
N ALA A 554 24.27 -8.67 3.10
CA ALA A 554 24.99 -9.16 1.94
C ALA A 554 24.12 -9.20 0.68
N LEU A 555 22.83 -9.55 0.82
CA LEU A 555 21.86 -9.49 -0.29
C LEU A 555 21.63 -8.05 -0.74
N LEU A 556 21.47 -7.10 0.19
CA LEU A 556 21.29 -5.69 -0.14
C LEU A 556 22.52 -5.10 -0.84
N HIS A 557 23.70 -5.46 -0.35
CA HIS A 557 24.98 -5.05 -0.91
C HIS A 557 25.21 -5.62 -2.32
N GLU A 558 24.90 -6.88 -2.57
CA GLU A 558 24.99 -7.44 -3.93
C GLU A 558 23.95 -6.80 -4.86
N GLY A 559 22.72 -6.62 -4.39
CA GLY A 559 21.62 -6.03 -5.15
C GLY A 559 21.89 -4.59 -5.59
N ALA A 560 22.46 -3.78 -4.70
CA ALA A 560 22.77 -2.38 -4.96
C ALA A 560 23.94 -2.17 -5.96
N GLN A 561 24.73 -3.21 -6.27
CA GLN A 561 25.80 -3.12 -7.26
C GLN A 561 25.27 -2.75 -8.65
N GLY A 562 24.10 -3.28 -9.04
CA GLY A 562 23.45 -2.92 -10.29
C GLY A 562 23.13 -1.42 -10.39
N LEU A 563 22.82 -0.74 -9.27
CA LEU A 563 22.56 0.71 -9.26
C LEU A 563 23.80 1.49 -9.65
N TYR A 564 24.97 1.03 -9.21
CA TYR A 564 26.26 1.62 -9.56
C TYR A 564 26.64 1.30 -11.01
N GLU A 565 26.50 0.05 -11.43
CA GLU A 565 26.84 -0.41 -12.79
C GLU A 565 25.93 0.20 -13.87
N ALA A 566 24.69 0.57 -13.51
CA ALA A 566 23.75 1.19 -14.43
C ALA A 566 24.24 2.52 -15.02
N GLY A 567 25.18 3.21 -14.36
CA GLY A 567 25.73 4.48 -14.83
C GLY A 567 24.71 5.63 -14.91
N ARG A 568 23.54 5.48 -14.29
CA ARG A 568 22.45 6.46 -14.24
C ARG A 568 21.94 6.66 -12.81
N GLY A 569 21.14 7.70 -12.61
CA GLY A 569 20.64 8.07 -11.28
C GLY A 569 21.75 8.44 -10.31
N TYR A 570 21.37 8.80 -9.08
CA TYR A 570 22.32 9.31 -8.09
C TYR A 570 21.98 8.85 -6.68
N VAL A 571 23.01 8.72 -5.86
CA VAL A 571 22.81 8.75 -4.41
C VAL A 571 22.31 10.15 -4.04
N VAL A 572 21.22 10.24 -3.29
CA VAL A 572 20.55 11.51 -3.00
C VAL A 572 21.52 12.55 -2.43
N SER A 573 21.43 13.80 -2.91
CA SER A 573 22.33 14.89 -2.50
C SER A 573 21.56 16.21 -2.32
N VAL A 574 22.27 17.29 -1.98
CA VAL A 574 21.64 18.59 -1.75
C VAL A 574 21.04 19.16 -3.04
N HIS A 575 19.95 19.92 -2.91
CA HIS A 575 19.12 20.33 -4.04
C HIS A 575 19.83 21.12 -5.15
N ALA A 576 20.88 21.88 -4.80
CA ALA A 576 21.66 22.65 -5.78
C ALA A 576 22.44 21.73 -6.74
N GLU A 577 23.07 20.68 -6.18
CA GLU A 577 23.80 19.68 -6.96
C GLU A 577 22.84 18.82 -7.79
N GLU A 578 21.69 18.46 -7.20
CA GLU A 578 20.60 17.77 -7.88
C GLU A 578 20.10 18.55 -9.11
N SER A 579 19.90 19.86 -8.97
CA SER A 579 19.40 20.72 -10.05
C SER A 579 20.40 20.84 -11.19
N LEU A 580 21.70 20.99 -10.87
CA LEU A 580 22.77 21.01 -11.86
C LEU A 580 22.86 19.69 -12.63
N ARG A 581 22.79 18.55 -11.92
CA ARG A 581 22.82 17.21 -12.54
C ARG A 581 21.65 16.99 -13.48
N LYS A 582 20.43 17.39 -13.08
CA LYS A 582 19.23 17.33 -13.96
C LYS A 582 19.40 18.09 -15.27
N ILE A 583 20.12 19.22 -15.25
CA ILE A 583 20.41 20.00 -16.47
C ILE A 583 21.37 19.21 -17.38
N LEU A 584 22.43 18.64 -16.81
CA LEU A 584 23.41 17.83 -17.54
C LEU A 584 22.78 16.56 -18.15
N GLU A 585 21.91 15.88 -17.41
CA GLU A 585 21.19 14.69 -17.89
C GLU A 585 20.26 14.99 -19.07
N ARG A 586 19.52 16.11 -19.01
CA ARG A 586 18.67 16.55 -20.15
C ARG A 586 19.49 16.81 -21.41
N GLN A 587 20.79 17.06 -21.27
CA GLN A 587 21.74 17.24 -22.35
C GLN A 587 22.50 15.95 -22.72
N GLY A 588 22.18 14.81 -22.09
CA GLY A 588 22.78 13.51 -22.37
C GLY A 588 24.11 13.25 -21.67
N TYR A 589 24.48 14.06 -20.67
CA TYR A 589 25.73 13.89 -19.93
C TYR A 589 25.50 13.21 -18.58
N TRP A 590 25.98 11.97 -18.45
CA TRP A 590 26.09 11.27 -17.17
C TRP A 590 27.56 11.23 -16.73
N ALA A 591 27.87 11.90 -15.63
CA ALA A 591 29.18 11.81 -14.98
C ALA A 591 29.05 10.93 -13.72
N PRO A 592 29.78 9.81 -13.62
CA PRO A 592 29.76 8.97 -12.42
C PRO A 592 30.32 9.76 -11.22
N GLU A 593 29.55 9.81 -10.13
CA GLU A 593 29.95 10.50 -8.89
C GLU A 593 31.06 9.75 -8.14
N PHE A 594 31.06 8.42 -8.23
CA PHE A 594 31.94 7.53 -7.48
C PHE A 594 32.81 6.72 -8.44
N LYS A 595 34.08 6.50 -8.08
CA LYS A 595 35.03 5.74 -8.91
C LYS A 595 34.98 4.25 -8.65
N THR A 596 34.51 3.87 -7.45
CA THR A 596 34.41 2.48 -7.00
C THR A 596 33.04 2.20 -6.40
N TYR A 597 32.66 0.93 -6.39
CA TYR A 597 31.41 0.50 -5.76
C TYR A 597 31.41 0.72 -4.25
N ASP A 598 32.55 0.54 -3.58
CA ASP A 598 32.66 0.75 -2.13
C ASP A 598 32.39 2.21 -1.76
N GLU A 599 32.92 3.18 -2.53
CA GLU A 599 32.60 4.61 -2.34
C GLU A 599 31.10 4.88 -2.51
N PHE A 600 30.49 4.30 -3.54
CA PHE A 600 29.04 4.39 -3.78
C PHE A 600 28.24 3.81 -2.60
N TRP A 601 28.61 2.62 -2.13
CA TRP A 601 27.92 1.94 -1.04
C TRP A 601 28.00 2.74 0.27
N GLN A 602 29.18 3.27 0.61
CA GLN A 602 29.34 4.14 1.78
C GLN A 602 28.53 5.44 1.67
N ALA A 603 28.46 6.03 0.48
CA ALA A 603 27.60 7.18 0.24
C ALA A 603 26.11 6.81 0.40
N LEU A 604 25.68 5.66 -0.13
CA LEU A 604 24.32 5.17 -0.01
C LEU A 604 23.93 4.94 1.46
N LEU A 605 24.81 4.35 2.26
CA LEU A 605 24.61 4.19 3.71
C LEU A 605 24.47 5.53 4.44
N LYS A 606 25.32 6.51 4.09
CA LYS A 606 25.36 7.82 4.73
C LYS A 606 24.21 8.72 4.34
N ARG A 607 23.70 8.60 3.11
CA ARG A 607 22.66 9.49 2.56
C ARG A 607 21.27 8.85 2.52
N GLY A 608 21.19 7.51 2.60
CA GLY A 608 19.98 6.72 2.85
C GLY A 608 19.14 6.35 1.62
N ALA A 609 19.48 6.85 0.42
CA ALA A 609 18.78 6.47 -0.80
C ALA A 609 19.58 6.75 -2.08
N TRP A 610 19.28 5.96 -3.10
CA TRP A 610 19.57 6.24 -4.50
C TRP A 610 18.25 6.55 -5.21
N TRP A 611 18.27 7.45 -6.17
CA TRP A 611 17.10 7.73 -6.99
C TRP A 611 17.47 8.13 -8.41
N ASP A 612 16.53 7.88 -9.30
CA ASP A 612 16.62 8.33 -10.67
C ASP A 612 15.44 9.27 -10.98
N PRO A 613 15.70 10.58 -11.12
CA PRO A 613 14.69 11.54 -11.50
C PRO A 613 14.36 11.49 -12.99
N THR A 614 15.12 10.73 -13.80
CA THR A 614 14.85 10.52 -15.23
C THR A 614 13.66 9.59 -15.44
N SER A 615 12.51 9.99 -14.90
CA SER A 615 11.24 9.76 -15.57
C SER A 615 11.15 10.70 -16.78
N LEU A 616 12.11 10.60 -17.71
CA LEU A 616 11.95 11.24 -19.00
C LEU A 616 10.64 10.70 -19.58
N PRO A 617 9.79 11.53 -20.20
CA PRO A 617 8.68 11.02 -20.95
C PRO A 617 9.25 10.05 -21.99
N VAL A 618 9.12 8.75 -21.71
CA VAL A 618 9.31 7.72 -22.69
C VAL A 618 8.37 8.10 -23.82
N GLY A 619 8.88 8.22 -25.05
CA GLY A 619 8.05 8.60 -26.19
C GLY A 619 6.77 7.77 -26.17
N ARG A 620 5.63 8.35 -26.58
CA ARG A 620 4.28 7.73 -26.44
C ARG A 620 4.24 6.25 -26.86
N ASN A 621 5.03 5.84 -27.84
CA ASN A 621 5.19 4.45 -28.28
C ASN A 621 5.65 3.48 -27.16
N ALA A 622 6.48 3.92 -26.21
CA ALA A 622 6.91 3.10 -25.09
C ALA A 622 5.85 2.99 -23.97
N LEU A 623 4.82 3.85 -24.00
CA LEU A 623 3.67 3.89 -23.09
C LEU A 623 2.44 3.12 -23.59
N LEU A 624 2.45 2.68 -24.85
CA LEU A 624 1.34 1.99 -25.53
C LEU A 624 1.84 0.66 -26.09
N ARG A 625 1.93 -0.36 -25.23
CA ARG A 625 2.42 -1.71 -25.53
C ARG A 625 1.30 -2.74 -25.62
N THR A 626 0.08 -2.29 -25.88
CA THR A 626 -1.07 -3.17 -26.12
C THR A 626 -0.88 -3.96 -27.42
N PRO A 627 -1.70 -5.00 -27.69
CA PRO A 627 -1.66 -5.70 -28.97
C PRO A 627 -1.85 -4.79 -30.19
N SER A 628 -2.64 -3.71 -30.08
CA SER A 628 -2.80 -2.72 -31.15
C SER A 628 -1.67 -1.69 -31.24
N GLY A 629 -0.74 -1.65 -30.27
CA GLY A 629 0.26 -0.57 -30.14
C GLY A 629 -0.34 0.79 -29.80
N LYS A 630 -1.61 0.82 -29.36
CA LYS A 630 -2.40 2.03 -29.07
C LYS A 630 -3.03 1.96 -27.68
N PHE A 631 -3.57 3.07 -27.20
CA PHE A 631 -4.45 3.05 -26.04
C PHE A 631 -5.76 2.36 -26.42
N GLU A 632 -6.10 1.27 -25.74
CA GLU A 632 -7.26 0.45 -26.05
C GLU A 632 -8.44 0.82 -25.14
N PHE A 633 -9.44 1.50 -25.71
CA PHE A 633 -10.75 1.60 -25.07
C PHE A 633 -11.44 0.23 -25.08
N TYR A 634 -11.39 -0.47 -26.21
CA TYR A 634 -11.78 -1.87 -26.30
C TYR A 634 -10.57 -2.76 -26.07
N SER A 635 -10.52 -3.48 -24.94
CA SER A 635 -9.37 -4.30 -24.58
C SER A 635 -9.33 -5.60 -25.39
N THR A 636 -8.44 -5.64 -26.37
CA THR A 636 -8.19 -6.84 -27.18
C THR A 636 -7.50 -7.94 -26.37
N SER A 637 -6.66 -7.58 -25.40
CA SER A 637 -6.04 -8.52 -24.46
C SER A 637 -7.09 -9.25 -23.63
N LEU A 638 -8.06 -8.53 -23.06
CA LEU A 638 -9.14 -9.15 -22.29
C LEU A 638 -10.00 -10.07 -23.17
N LYS A 639 -10.33 -9.63 -24.39
CA LYS A 639 -11.06 -10.45 -25.37
C LYS A 639 -10.35 -11.78 -25.64
N ARG A 640 -9.04 -11.74 -25.92
CA ARG A 640 -8.22 -12.94 -26.15
C ARG A 640 -8.26 -13.89 -24.95
N TRP A 641 -8.10 -13.38 -23.73
CA TRP A 641 -8.15 -14.21 -22.52
C TRP A 641 -9.51 -14.85 -22.31
N VAL A 642 -10.60 -14.13 -22.56
CA VAL A 642 -11.97 -14.66 -22.46
C VAL A 642 -12.22 -15.74 -23.52
N ASP A 643 -11.76 -15.53 -24.75
CA ASP A 643 -11.88 -16.52 -25.82
C ASP A 643 -11.08 -17.80 -25.52
N GLU A 644 -9.86 -17.66 -25.01
CA GLU A 644 -9.01 -18.77 -24.58
C GLU A 644 -9.64 -19.56 -23.42
N ALA A 645 -10.13 -18.86 -22.40
CA ALA A 645 -10.83 -19.49 -21.28
C ALA A 645 -12.12 -20.20 -21.74
N THR A 646 -12.88 -19.59 -22.64
CA THR A 646 -14.09 -20.19 -23.23
C THR A 646 -13.76 -21.46 -24.02
N LYS A 647 -12.66 -21.49 -24.76
CA LYS A 647 -12.19 -22.69 -25.47
C LYS A 647 -11.78 -23.80 -24.51
N ARG A 648 -11.19 -23.46 -23.35
CA ARG A 648 -10.70 -24.41 -22.35
C ARG A 648 -11.81 -25.01 -21.49
N GLU A 649 -12.74 -24.17 -21.01
CA GLU A 649 -13.71 -24.53 -19.95
C GLU A 649 -15.17 -24.51 -20.44
N GLY A 650 -15.41 -24.12 -21.69
CA GLY A 650 -16.73 -23.87 -22.23
C GLY A 650 -17.30 -22.50 -21.84
N LYS A 651 -18.43 -22.14 -22.44
CA LYS A 651 -19.07 -20.82 -22.27
C LYS A 651 -19.63 -20.57 -20.86
N THR A 652 -19.87 -21.62 -20.10
CA THR A 652 -20.32 -21.58 -18.70
C THR A 652 -19.17 -21.78 -17.72
N GLY A 653 -17.92 -21.65 -18.19
CA GLY A 653 -16.75 -21.73 -17.33
C GLY A 653 -16.80 -20.69 -16.19
N PRO A 654 -16.25 -21.01 -15.00
CA PRO A 654 -16.28 -20.10 -13.85
C PRO A 654 -15.71 -18.71 -14.16
N PHE A 655 -14.63 -18.62 -14.94
CA PHE A 655 -14.04 -17.34 -15.33
C PHE A 655 -14.98 -16.51 -16.22
N VAL A 656 -15.60 -17.13 -17.24
CA VAL A 656 -16.51 -16.42 -18.16
C VAL A 656 -17.76 -15.95 -17.43
N THR A 657 -18.24 -16.75 -16.48
CA THR A 657 -19.39 -16.41 -15.63
C THR A 657 -19.05 -15.27 -14.66
N ALA A 658 -17.87 -15.31 -14.04
CA ALA A 658 -17.36 -14.26 -13.16
C ALA A 658 -17.27 -12.88 -13.83
N LEU A 659 -17.06 -12.86 -15.14
CA LEU A 659 -17.05 -11.65 -15.96
C LEU A 659 -18.45 -11.13 -16.34
N GLY A 660 -19.52 -11.75 -15.86
CA GLY A 660 -20.90 -11.39 -16.18
C GLY A 660 -21.47 -12.10 -17.42
N GLY A 661 -20.84 -13.19 -17.90
CA GLY A 661 -21.31 -14.02 -19.00
C GLY A 661 -21.20 -13.36 -20.40
N GLN A 662 -21.53 -14.11 -21.46
CA GLN A 662 -21.55 -13.56 -22.83
C GLN A 662 -22.66 -12.53 -23.08
N ASP A 663 -23.62 -12.38 -22.15
CA ASP A 663 -24.75 -11.46 -22.28
C ASP A 663 -24.33 -9.98 -22.34
N ARG A 664 -23.10 -9.66 -21.90
CA ARG A 664 -22.52 -8.31 -22.03
C ARG A 664 -21.95 -8.00 -23.42
N GLY A 665 -21.69 -9.01 -24.27
CA GLY A 665 -21.09 -8.80 -25.60
C GLY A 665 -19.83 -7.92 -25.55
N ASP A 666 -19.77 -6.91 -26.43
CA ASP A 666 -18.68 -5.93 -26.46
C ASP A 666 -18.48 -5.14 -25.16
N LEU A 667 -19.54 -4.99 -24.34
CA LEU A 667 -19.51 -4.18 -23.13
C LEU A 667 -18.51 -4.71 -22.09
N LEU A 668 -18.20 -6.02 -22.13
CA LEU A 668 -17.19 -6.62 -21.25
C LEU A 668 -15.77 -6.11 -21.54
N PHE A 669 -15.51 -5.70 -22.79
CA PHE A 669 -14.18 -5.28 -23.22
C PHE A 669 -14.04 -3.76 -23.28
N LEU A 670 -15.15 -3.03 -23.12
CA LEU A 670 -15.21 -1.57 -23.07
C LEU A 670 -15.27 -1.06 -21.62
N PRO A 671 -14.96 0.22 -21.35
CA PRO A 671 -15.23 0.85 -20.07
C PRO A 671 -16.74 1.05 -19.88
N ALA A 672 -17.44 -0.01 -19.49
CA ALA A 672 -18.89 -0.03 -19.32
C ALA A 672 -19.25 -0.40 -17.87
N VAL A 673 -19.89 0.54 -17.17
CA VAL A 673 -20.34 0.37 -15.79
C VAL A 673 -21.87 0.39 -15.74
N ALA A 674 -22.47 -0.68 -15.24
CA ALA A 674 -23.92 -0.79 -15.18
C ALA A 674 -24.56 0.33 -14.35
N ILE A 675 -25.57 0.99 -14.90
CA ILE A 675 -26.41 1.95 -14.17
C ILE A 675 -27.59 1.18 -13.56
N SER A 676 -27.41 0.69 -12.34
CA SER A 676 -28.49 0.02 -11.62
C SER A 676 -29.49 1.02 -11.02
N PRO A 677 -30.79 0.70 -11.00
CA PRO A 677 -31.77 1.46 -10.23
C PRO A 677 -31.35 1.52 -8.76
N ALA A 678 -31.66 2.62 -8.09
CA ALA A 678 -31.44 2.72 -6.65
C ALA A 678 -32.25 1.64 -5.93
N GLN A 679 -31.58 0.62 -5.40
CA GLN A 679 -32.22 -0.38 -4.55
C GLN A 679 -32.51 0.24 -3.18
N GLU A 680 -33.78 0.30 -2.82
CA GLU A 680 -34.22 0.56 -1.46
C GLU A 680 -34.02 -0.72 -0.64
N ALA A 681 -33.06 -0.68 0.28
CA ALA A 681 -32.85 -1.77 1.23
C ALA A 681 -33.57 -1.37 2.53
N GLU A 682 -34.84 -1.75 2.67
CA GLU A 682 -35.68 -1.36 3.81
C GLU A 682 -35.03 -1.72 5.16
N ALA A 683 -34.42 -2.90 5.26
CA ALA A 683 -33.78 -3.38 6.49
C ALA A 683 -32.48 -2.62 6.85
N PHE A 684 -31.70 -2.20 5.84
CA PHE A 684 -30.39 -1.55 5.98
C PHE A 684 -30.29 -0.33 5.05
N PRO A 685 -30.94 0.79 5.42
CA PRO A 685 -31.15 1.91 4.49
C PRO A 685 -29.90 2.74 4.20
N LEU A 686 -28.87 2.66 5.06
CA LEU A 686 -27.67 3.48 4.96
C LEU A 686 -26.51 2.67 4.37
N ARG A 687 -25.60 3.34 3.65
CA ARG A 687 -24.34 2.72 3.18
C ARG A 687 -23.22 2.96 4.19
N LEU A 688 -22.42 1.93 4.47
CA LEU A 688 -21.22 2.06 5.29
C LEU A 688 -20.01 2.38 4.40
N ILE A 689 -19.25 3.39 4.78
CA ILE A 689 -17.93 3.67 4.19
C ILE A 689 -16.88 3.69 5.28
N THR A 690 -15.82 2.92 5.10
CA THR A 690 -14.67 2.98 6.01
C THR A 690 -13.55 3.85 5.43
N TYR A 691 -12.85 4.59 6.28
CA TYR A 691 -11.78 5.48 5.84
C TYR A 691 -10.58 5.43 6.78
N ARG A 692 -9.40 5.89 6.33
CA ARG A 692 -8.18 5.87 7.15
C ARG A 692 -7.78 7.25 7.61
N LEU A 693 -7.31 7.33 8.85
CA LEU A 693 -6.76 8.54 9.42
C LEU A 693 -5.28 8.68 9.06
N VAL A 694 -4.82 9.91 8.80
CA VAL A 694 -3.38 10.19 8.57
C VAL A 694 -2.53 9.88 9.80
N THR A 695 -3.15 9.92 11.00
CA THR A 695 -2.56 9.67 12.31
C THR A 695 -2.58 8.19 12.71
N ARG A 696 -3.00 7.26 11.85
CA ARG A 696 -3.07 5.83 12.16
C ARG A 696 -2.20 5.02 11.20
N PRO A 697 -1.25 4.21 11.70
CA PRO A 697 -0.47 3.32 10.85
C PRO A 697 -1.36 2.22 10.28
N LEU A 698 -0.85 1.51 9.28
CA LEU A 698 -1.63 0.45 8.65
C LEU A 698 -1.70 -0.78 9.55
N GLY A 699 -2.92 -1.28 9.79
CA GLY A 699 -3.16 -2.51 10.53
C GLY A 699 -2.74 -2.47 12.01
N GLY A 700 -2.64 -1.27 12.61
CA GLY A 700 -2.18 -1.13 14.00
C GLY A 700 -2.37 0.27 14.59
N GLY A 701 -1.53 0.61 15.58
CA GLY A 701 -1.46 1.93 16.22
C GLY A 701 -2.32 2.11 17.47
N LYS A 702 -3.05 1.07 17.89
CA LYS A 702 -3.81 1.08 19.15
C LYS A 702 -2.92 1.11 20.40
N ASN A 703 -1.66 0.71 20.27
CA ASN A 703 -0.61 0.76 21.29
C ASN A 703 0.32 1.98 21.14
N GLN A 704 -0.04 2.97 20.32
CA GLN A 704 0.75 4.19 20.12
C GLN A 704 0.00 5.42 20.70
N PRO A 705 0.08 5.65 22.03
CA PRO A 705 -0.61 6.75 22.72
C PRO A 705 -0.46 8.14 22.08
N TRP A 706 0.71 8.52 21.57
CA TRP A 706 0.90 9.85 20.99
C TRP A 706 0.09 9.99 19.72
N LEU A 707 0.04 8.93 18.90
CA LEU A 707 -0.82 8.93 17.72
C LEU A 707 -2.29 8.94 18.14
N LEU A 708 -2.68 8.15 19.13
CA LEU A 708 -4.06 8.12 19.64
C LEU A 708 -4.53 9.48 20.16
N GLU A 709 -3.66 10.22 20.82
CA GLU A 709 -3.94 11.56 21.35
C GLU A 709 -4.14 12.61 20.25
N GLN A 710 -3.48 12.45 19.09
CA GLN A 710 -3.61 13.41 18.00
C GLN A 710 -5.08 13.51 17.55
N PRO A 711 -5.67 14.72 17.57
CA PRO A 711 -6.99 14.93 17.00
C PRO A 711 -6.93 14.58 15.51
N ALA A 712 -7.91 13.80 15.08
CA ALA A 712 -8.03 13.40 13.70
C ALA A 712 -8.75 14.51 12.90
N VAL A 713 -9.89 14.19 12.28
CA VAL A 713 -10.75 15.19 11.64
C VAL A 713 -11.62 15.94 12.66
N HIS A 714 -11.92 15.30 13.79
CA HIS A 714 -12.74 15.85 14.86
C HIS A 714 -11.86 16.22 16.05
N VAL A 715 -11.74 17.53 16.32
CA VAL A 715 -10.83 18.07 17.36
C VAL A 715 -11.09 17.48 18.76
N LYS A 716 -12.32 17.04 19.04
CA LYS A 716 -12.73 16.44 20.32
C LYS A 716 -12.83 14.91 20.29
N THR A 717 -12.28 14.24 19.27
CA THR A 717 -12.38 12.78 19.12
C THR A 717 -11.06 12.20 18.63
N SER A 718 -10.38 11.43 19.48
CA SER A 718 -9.03 10.93 19.21
C SER A 718 -8.79 9.52 19.76
N TRP A 719 -9.17 9.28 21.03
CA TRP A 719 -8.89 8.03 21.75
C TRP A 719 -9.84 6.86 21.47
N GLU A 720 -11.12 7.13 21.20
CA GLU A 720 -12.14 6.13 20.89
C GLU A 720 -12.44 6.12 19.40
N ASN A 721 -12.99 5.01 18.89
CA ASN A 721 -13.55 4.97 17.53
C ASN A 721 -14.96 5.59 17.49
N TRP A 722 -15.39 6.09 16.33
CA TRP A 722 -16.68 6.79 16.17
C TRP A 722 -17.36 6.44 14.85
N VAL A 723 -18.64 6.81 14.74
CA VAL A 723 -19.40 6.77 13.48
C VAL A 723 -19.86 8.17 13.10
N GLU A 724 -19.51 8.62 11.90
CA GLU A 724 -19.98 9.89 11.34
C GLU A 724 -21.38 9.70 10.74
N VAL A 725 -22.30 10.59 11.10
CA VAL A 725 -23.70 10.59 10.67
C VAL A 725 -24.08 12.00 10.24
N HIS A 726 -24.81 12.14 9.14
CA HIS A 726 -25.31 13.45 8.73
C HIS A 726 -26.31 14.01 9.77
N PRO A 727 -26.28 15.30 10.13
CA PRO A 727 -27.16 15.88 11.15
C PRO A 727 -28.65 15.66 10.92
N GLU A 728 -29.15 15.79 9.69
CA GLU A 728 -30.56 15.51 9.38
C GLU A 728 -30.92 14.03 9.54
N THR A 729 -30.00 13.13 9.24
CA THR A 729 -30.20 11.69 9.42
C THR A 729 -30.20 11.37 10.91
N GLY A 730 -29.30 11.99 11.68
CA GLY A 730 -29.30 11.93 13.14
C GLY A 730 -30.62 12.41 13.73
N ALA A 731 -31.10 13.59 13.33
CA ALA A 731 -32.37 14.16 13.80
C ALA A 731 -33.57 13.25 13.50
N LYS A 732 -33.66 12.69 12.27
CA LYS A 732 -34.72 11.73 11.89
C LYS A 732 -34.71 10.46 12.76
N LEU A 733 -33.54 10.04 13.23
CA LEU A 733 -33.34 8.85 14.06
C LEU A 733 -33.26 9.19 15.56
N GLY A 734 -33.47 10.44 15.94
CA GLY A 734 -33.35 10.94 17.31
C GLY A 734 -31.94 10.97 17.89
N ILE A 735 -30.89 10.75 17.08
CA ILE A 735 -29.48 10.65 17.50
C ILE A 735 -28.85 12.03 17.63
N SER A 736 -28.23 12.29 18.79
CA SER A 736 -27.45 13.51 19.07
C SER A 736 -25.93 13.27 19.00
N ASP A 737 -25.16 14.34 18.85
CA ASP A 737 -23.68 14.25 18.86
C ASP A 737 -23.21 13.69 20.20
N GLY A 738 -22.36 12.65 20.17
CA GLY A 738 -21.86 11.96 21.34
C GLY A 738 -22.77 10.83 21.85
N ASP A 739 -23.96 10.60 21.29
CA ASP A 739 -24.80 9.46 21.71
C ASP A 739 -24.09 8.13 21.43
N TRP A 740 -24.34 7.12 22.27
CA TRP A 740 -23.99 5.75 21.93
C TRP A 740 -25.01 5.20 20.94
N VAL A 741 -24.52 4.58 19.88
CA VAL A 741 -25.35 4.02 18.81
C VAL A 741 -24.89 2.62 18.44
N TRP A 742 -25.85 1.77 18.09
CA TRP A 742 -25.60 0.52 17.40
C TRP A 742 -25.55 0.80 15.90
N VAL A 743 -24.47 0.38 15.25
CA VAL A 743 -24.38 0.27 13.80
C VAL A 743 -24.48 -1.22 13.48
N GLU A 744 -25.43 -1.61 12.64
CA GLU A 744 -25.74 -3.01 12.36
C GLU A 744 -25.83 -3.27 10.86
N SER A 745 -25.17 -4.33 10.40
CA SER A 745 -25.29 -4.90 9.05
C SER A 745 -25.88 -6.31 9.12
N ALA A 746 -26.09 -6.94 7.98
CA ALA A 746 -26.48 -8.36 7.91
C ALA A 746 -25.48 -9.31 8.60
N LYS A 747 -24.22 -8.89 8.75
CA LYS A 747 -23.16 -9.70 9.37
C LYS A 747 -23.15 -9.59 10.90
N GLY A 748 -23.41 -8.39 11.43
CA GLY A 748 -23.25 -8.14 12.85
C GLY A 748 -23.50 -6.69 13.24
N ARG A 749 -23.27 -6.37 14.51
CA ARG A 749 -23.43 -5.02 15.06
C ARG A 749 -22.27 -4.61 15.93
N ILE A 750 -21.94 -3.32 15.90
CA ILE A 750 -20.92 -2.71 16.75
C ILE A 750 -21.49 -1.46 17.43
N ARG A 751 -20.99 -1.16 18.63
CA ARG A 751 -21.37 0.03 19.40
C ARG A 751 -20.30 1.11 19.29
N LEU A 752 -20.71 2.29 18.86
CA LEU A 752 -19.80 3.43 18.65
C LEU A 752 -20.45 4.73 19.17
N ARG A 753 -19.64 5.77 19.36
CA ARG A 753 -20.13 7.13 19.59
C ARG A 753 -20.53 7.76 18.27
N ALA A 754 -21.73 8.33 18.21
CA ALA A 754 -22.19 9.10 17.06
C ALA A 754 -21.45 10.44 17.00
N LYS A 755 -20.99 10.79 15.80
CA LYS A 755 -20.44 12.10 15.48
C LYS A 755 -21.30 12.73 14.39
N LEU A 756 -22.06 13.77 14.73
CA LEU A 756 -22.86 14.48 13.73
C LEU A 756 -21.93 15.34 12.86
N TYR A 757 -21.90 15.05 11.55
CA TYR A 757 -21.01 15.73 10.60
C TYR A 757 -21.71 16.01 9.27
N SER A 758 -21.88 17.29 8.93
CA SER A 758 -22.52 17.72 7.68
C SER A 758 -21.69 17.40 6.43
N GLY A 759 -20.41 17.04 6.60
CA GLY A 759 -19.57 16.52 5.52
C GLY A 759 -19.83 15.06 5.17
N THR A 760 -20.74 14.37 5.88
CA THR A 760 -21.19 13.01 5.55
C THR A 760 -22.49 13.07 4.75
N ARG A 761 -22.64 12.28 3.69
CA ARG A 761 -23.87 12.24 2.89
C ARG A 761 -25.05 11.64 3.70
N ARG A 762 -26.29 12.07 3.43
CA ARG A 762 -27.49 11.76 4.24
C ARG A 762 -27.81 10.26 4.36
N ASP A 763 -27.50 9.48 3.34
CA ASP A 763 -27.74 8.04 3.22
C ASP A 763 -26.43 7.22 3.39
N VAL A 764 -25.42 7.81 4.03
CA VAL A 764 -24.12 7.20 4.32
C VAL A 764 -23.79 7.36 5.80
N VAL A 765 -23.14 6.35 6.38
CA VAL A 765 -22.44 6.46 7.66
C VAL A 765 -20.98 6.08 7.47
N GLN A 766 -20.08 6.69 8.23
CA GLN A 766 -18.64 6.56 7.98
C GLN A 766 -17.87 6.24 9.24
N ILE A 767 -16.95 5.28 9.16
CA ILE A 767 -16.21 4.78 10.34
C ILE A 767 -14.71 4.72 10.01
N PRO A 768 -13.82 5.28 10.87
CA PRO A 768 -12.39 5.06 10.73
C PRO A 768 -12.01 3.57 10.84
N LEU A 769 -11.33 3.06 9.82
CA LEU A 769 -10.64 1.77 9.82
C LEU A 769 -9.36 1.93 10.67
N PHE A 770 -9.33 1.28 11.84
CA PHE A 770 -8.29 1.45 12.88
C PHE A 770 -8.28 2.82 13.56
N GLY A 771 -9.46 3.33 13.96
CA GLY A 771 -9.59 4.57 14.74
C GLY A 771 -8.95 4.49 16.14
N GLY A 772 -9.76 4.64 17.18
CA GLY A 772 -9.31 4.53 18.57
C GLY A 772 -9.49 3.14 19.17
N LYS A 773 -9.45 3.07 20.50
CA LYS A 773 -9.99 1.94 21.25
C LYS A 773 -11.47 1.73 20.87
N GLY A 774 -11.90 0.48 20.78
CA GLY A 774 -13.26 0.14 20.41
C GLY A 774 -13.34 -0.93 19.33
N PRO A 775 -14.58 -1.23 18.88
CA PRO A 775 -14.85 -2.29 17.92
C PRO A 775 -14.28 -1.98 16.53
N ASN A 776 -14.03 -3.04 15.77
CA ASN A 776 -13.46 -2.97 14.45
C ASN A 776 -14.59 -2.90 13.41
N PRO A 777 -14.63 -1.92 12.49
CA PRO A 777 -15.65 -1.87 11.44
C PRO A 777 -15.64 -3.09 10.51
N ASN A 778 -14.54 -3.86 10.46
CA ASN A 778 -14.50 -5.15 9.77
C ASN A 778 -15.58 -6.12 10.27
N ASP A 779 -16.09 -5.95 11.49
CA ASP A 779 -17.13 -6.81 12.08
C ASP A 779 -18.50 -6.57 11.42
N LEU A 780 -18.65 -5.47 10.68
CA LEU A 780 -19.83 -5.16 9.88
C LEU A 780 -19.71 -5.60 8.42
N ILE A 781 -18.48 -5.69 7.90
CA ILE A 781 -18.22 -5.87 6.47
C ILE A 781 -18.33 -7.34 6.08
N ALA A 782 -19.13 -7.63 5.06
CA ALA A 782 -19.27 -8.98 4.50
C ALA A 782 -17.95 -9.45 3.87
N ASN A 783 -17.72 -10.77 3.85
CA ASN A 783 -16.55 -11.35 3.20
C ASN A 783 -16.80 -11.57 1.71
N GLU A 784 -16.89 -10.47 0.96
CA GLU A 784 -17.07 -10.48 -0.50
C GLU A 784 -15.77 -10.10 -1.18
N ALA A 785 -15.49 -10.66 -2.36
CA ALA A 785 -14.28 -10.38 -3.14
C ALA A 785 -14.62 -9.78 -4.51
N ASP A 786 -13.80 -8.84 -4.97
CA ASP A 786 -13.76 -8.46 -6.38
C ASP A 786 -13.04 -9.55 -7.18
N LEU A 787 -13.69 -10.13 -8.18
CA LEU A 787 -13.18 -11.27 -8.94
C LEU A 787 -11.97 -10.91 -9.84
N PHE A 788 -11.75 -9.62 -10.09
CA PHE A 788 -10.57 -9.14 -10.83
C PHE A 788 -9.34 -8.93 -9.95
N ARG A 789 -9.55 -8.67 -8.67
CA ARG A 789 -8.49 -8.35 -7.71
C ARG A 789 -8.21 -9.43 -6.68
N GLY A 790 -9.21 -10.23 -6.36
CA GLY A 790 -9.23 -11.13 -5.21
C GLY A 790 -9.41 -10.45 -3.86
N PHE A 791 -9.51 -9.10 -3.82
CA PHE A 791 -9.56 -8.29 -2.61
C PHE A 791 -10.99 -7.93 -2.18
N GLY A 792 -11.15 -7.60 -0.90
CA GLY A 792 -12.44 -7.39 -0.26
C GLY A 792 -13.24 -6.19 -0.75
N LEU A 793 -14.56 -6.37 -0.93
CA LEU A 793 -15.51 -5.28 -1.19
C LEU A 793 -15.84 -4.53 0.11
N LEU A 794 -15.14 -3.42 0.36
CA LEU A 794 -15.28 -2.66 1.61
C LEU A 794 -16.37 -1.57 1.59
N ASN A 795 -16.85 -1.18 0.40
CA ASN A 795 -17.79 -0.07 0.23
C ASN A 795 -19.20 -0.53 -0.22
N THR A 796 -19.47 -1.85 -0.20
CA THR A 796 -20.77 -2.44 -0.57
C THR A 796 -21.70 -2.64 0.63
N THR A 797 -21.14 -2.63 1.85
CA THR A 797 -21.89 -2.95 3.06
C THR A 797 -22.98 -1.91 3.34
N ARG A 798 -24.19 -2.40 3.55
CA ARG A 798 -25.32 -1.60 4.03
C ARG A 798 -25.54 -1.82 5.53
N VAL A 799 -26.01 -0.77 6.20
CA VAL A 799 -26.23 -0.74 7.63
C VAL A 799 -27.50 0.01 8.01
N ARG A 800 -27.95 -0.24 9.24
CA ARG A 800 -28.89 0.59 9.98
C ARG A 800 -28.20 1.14 11.23
N ILE A 801 -28.72 2.24 11.75
CA ILE A 801 -28.21 2.87 12.96
C ILE A 801 -29.36 3.23 13.90
N GLY A 802 -29.16 3.02 15.20
CA GLY A 802 -30.12 3.36 16.24
C GLY A 802 -29.43 3.64 17.57
N LYS A 803 -30.12 4.29 18.52
CA LYS A 803 -29.59 4.50 19.87
C LYS A 803 -29.30 3.18 20.58
N ALA A 804 -28.20 3.17 21.33
CA ALA A 804 -27.69 1.98 22.00
C ALA A 804 -28.29 1.70 23.36
#